data_AF-A0A9E4BY00-F1
#
_entry.id   AF-A0A9E4BY00-F1
#
_cell.length_a   1.000
_cell.length_b   1.000
_cell.length_c   1.000
_cell.angle_alpha   90.00
_cell.angle_beta   90.00
_cell.angle_gamma   90.00
#
_symmetry.space_group_name_H-M   'P 1'
#
loop_
_entity.id
_entity.type
_entity.pdbx_description
1 polymer ?
#
loop_
_entity_poly.entity_id
_entity_poly.type
_entity_poly.pdbx_seq_one_letter_code
_entity_poly.pdbx_strand_id
1 'polypeptide(L)'
;MKTSRKILVWAVAAGPILWFGGELTPKPAQAQTAEGFDQRGNELVVDRLEHWQTWKMPNHLVRLDDSGTVQVRDFRSVYNLLDDRSFRRQVDISSDKSRVMNLDSTRSVDVKGNFKEDTAGNPVFDHFLRPGLSRAGSNLELAPNLLDGDPTTFWEPDRNRPMEDWWVEISLGRTVPVERLRLQYVDAELGDPFRRLLVFFEDAQFPLVEEDANFQFEVLEPLPGINEEQREIVIDATQTSGLLPPAGSGLVEKQLEQPKASLSWNGKLIETIRFQVTDTKGGRAEEIAESEYLTLPVEARGDIEYLSKSETGRGEPVDSTTYFELPADRRGERRFFRRELPRLAEVDVWGWGDNVAFNMIEGGGRIIQQLPSGGGEQAFDGVLASFYQNNYWLEETPTENMMIADLGGIVWAKEFRVMSQGYFQSPSIRGYLLRGSAGERDSEGRLKFTRISSQEREVNSSVGFFLELADILEPARQVRFFEFRALENDPGGTVTISRTPGIGEFMVFSEGPPAEVILTSGPLTVPDQSNLVSINWQAQTPSGTSVELRTRTGNEVERQIKYYNSGGGEVTAKKHKTLAFFLRGPIDTVFVPTADWSEWSEAYIRPGAEITSPSLRRFLQIEARLKAEAGVDPPSIKSVRVEYTDPSVVGLAGEIWPQEVVPGRRDTFAVFVSAAVVERPNPSPGFDELRLRSEPALDMALIDVALGTEAEFAAGAPYRLYASRVEEGLAAAAGDLLRVLSGRGDSLRVRFPEVLDQAMGNASNIFYRRVEEGEEVPTSEGGTLLDQVAYSRLPEQQQGAIRYFEKLVEDDGESLEEVDEQTFANLAPEARGPVRFFRKATSLTGETAFDQRGDPLTAEAYDSLPRSRQGKVVGQTRLVRLRFAAEVFLHGTRLKLAGRNATVGLPFQLGGGGEVTSLTPGSGLVVSALGADDLVRDMEIQPNLFTPNGDGINDVATIGFSLFRVFEPRPVTVRIATLAGREVKRFEQNLLGGRRLVQWDGRDAGGTLVPPGLYIVQVHGRADQQGLASTRRSRVVGVAY
;
A
#
# COMPACT_ATOMS: atom_id res chain seq x y z
N MET A 1 -4.87 -10.58 -59.93
CA MET A 1 -5.68 -9.83 -60.90
C MET A 1 -7.16 -9.96 -60.51
N LYS A 2 -7.84 -8.85 -60.19
CA LYS A 2 -9.29 -8.61 -60.00
C LYS A 2 -10.03 -9.38 -58.87
N THR A 3 -10.33 -8.74 -57.71
CA THR A 3 -11.60 -8.02 -57.32
C THR A 3 -12.85 -8.94 -57.32
N SER A 4 -13.77 -8.99 -56.34
CA SER A 4 -14.19 -8.03 -55.29
C SER A 4 -15.41 -8.55 -54.48
N ARG A 5 -15.50 -8.13 -53.20
CA ARG A 5 -16.65 -7.63 -52.39
C ARG A 5 -18.00 -8.39 -52.24
N LYS A 6 -18.36 -8.59 -50.96
CA LYS A 6 -19.61 -8.29 -50.18
C LYS A 6 -20.97 -8.80 -50.75
N ILE A 7 -21.89 -9.34 -49.94
CA ILE A 7 -22.84 -8.59 -49.07
C ILE A 7 -23.53 -9.55 -48.09
N LEU A 8 -23.78 -9.04 -46.87
CA LEU A 8 -24.58 -9.60 -45.78
C LEU A 8 -25.99 -8.98 -45.81
N VAL A 9 -27.07 -9.76 -45.70
CA VAL A 9 -28.45 -9.28 -45.49
C VAL A 9 -29.09 -10.04 -44.33
N TRP A 10 -29.81 -9.27 -43.50
CA TRP A 10 -30.53 -9.63 -42.27
C TRP A 10 -31.83 -10.40 -42.53
N ALA A 11 -32.25 -11.21 -41.56
CA ALA A 11 -33.66 -11.60 -41.39
C ALA A 11 -34.05 -11.55 -39.90
N VAL A 12 -35.03 -10.68 -39.62
CA VAL A 12 -35.75 -10.52 -38.35
C VAL A 12 -36.91 -11.51 -38.34
N ALA A 13 -37.12 -12.23 -37.24
CA ALA A 13 -38.39 -12.88 -36.93
C ALA A 13 -38.70 -12.73 -35.45
N ALA A 14 -39.71 -11.93 -35.16
CA ALA A 14 -40.31 -11.74 -33.84
C ALA A 14 -41.29 -12.89 -33.53
N GLY A 15 -41.33 -13.31 -32.26
CA GLY A 15 -42.34 -14.21 -31.70
C GLY A 15 -42.66 -13.78 -30.26
N PRO A 16 -43.94 -13.72 -29.84
CA PRO A 16 -44.35 -13.14 -28.57
C PRO A 16 -44.23 -14.19 -27.45
N ILE A 17 -43.67 -13.81 -26.30
CA ILE A 17 -43.76 -14.61 -25.07
C ILE A 17 -44.61 -13.86 -24.06
N LEU A 18 -45.66 -14.57 -23.63
CA LEU A 18 -46.74 -14.17 -22.75
C LEU A 18 -46.23 -13.83 -21.34
N TRP A 19 -46.73 -12.70 -20.84
CA TRP A 19 -46.68 -12.28 -19.45
C TRP A 19 -47.53 -13.23 -18.58
N PHE A 20 -46.90 -13.93 -17.64
CA PHE A 20 -47.58 -14.41 -16.44
C PHE A 20 -47.05 -13.64 -15.24
N GLY A 21 -47.90 -12.76 -14.70
CA GLY A 21 -47.67 -12.08 -13.45
C GLY A 21 -47.76 -13.07 -12.29
N GLY A 22 -46.63 -13.25 -11.61
CA GLY A 22 -46.55 -13.76 -10.24
C GLY A 22 -45.76 -12.74 -9.44
N GLU A 23 -46.44 -12.01 -8.56
CA GLU A 23 -45.82 -11.12 -7.58
C GLU A 23 -44.94 -11.96 -6.62
N LEU A 24 -43.67 -12.13 -6.96
CA LEU A 24 -42.63 -12.34 -5.96
C LEU A 24 -42.29 -10.96 -5.41
N THR A 25 -42.95 -10.60 -4.31
CA THR A 25 -42.51 -9.53 -3.43
C THR A 25 -41.04 -9.81 -3.08
N PRO A 26 -40.08 -8.95 -3.45
CA PRO A 26 -38.75 -9.04 -2.87
C PRO A 26 -38.94 -8.76 -1.39
N LYS A 27 -38.81 -9.79 -0.55
CA LYS A 27 -38.48 -9.56 0.86
C LYS A 27 -37.23 -8.69 0.84
N PRO A 28 -37.21 -7.53 1.50
CA PRO A 28 -35.98 -6.80 1.69
C PRO A 28 -35.13 -7.68 2.62
N ALA A 29 -34.23 -8.47 2.03
CA ALA A 29 -33.04 -8.85 2.75
C ALA A 29 -32.35 -7.52 3.08
N GLN A 30 -32.29 -7.20 4.37
CA GLN A 30 -31.39 -6.17 4.87
C GLN A 30 -29.96 -6.59 4.47
N ALA A 31 -29.55 -6.24 3.27
CA ALA A 31 -28.15 -6.03 2.98
C ALA A 31 -27.79 -4.78 3.78
N GLN A 32 -27.39 -4.95 5.03
CA GLN A 32 -26.46 -4.00 5.64
C GLN A 32 -25.31 -3.90 4.65
N THR A 33 -25.26 -2.79 3.90
CA THR A 33 -24.01 -2.35 3.30
C THR A 33 -23.00 -2.34 4.43
N ALA A 34 -22.07 -3.30 4.46
CA ALA A 34 -21.10 -3.41 5.53
C ALA A 34 -20.33 -2.10 5.57
N GLU A 35 -20.64 -1.25 6.56
CA GLU A 35 -19.84 -0.07 6.84
C GLU A 35 -18.44 -0.57 7.20
N GLY A 36 -17.39 0.07 6.68
CA GLY A 36 -15.99 -0.33 6.92
C GLY A 36 -15.53 -0.16 8.38
N PHE A 37 -16.47 -0.02 9.33
CA PHE A 37 -16.30 0.23 10.75
C PHE A 37 -17.61 -0.06 11.51
N ASP A 38 -17.51 -0.23 12.83
CA ASP A 38 -18.65 -0.19 13.75
C ASP A 38 -18.58 1.08 14.61
N GLN A 39 -19.73 1.71 14.89
CA GLN A 39 -19.83 2.75 15.93
C GLN A 39 -20.11 2.11 17.29
N ARG A 40 -19.23 2.30 18.27
CA ARG A 40 -19.35 1.74 19.64
C ARG A 40 -19.24 2.85 20.67
N GLY A 41 -20.38 3.36 21.14
CA GLY A 41 -20.41 4.55 21.97
C GLY A 41 -19.76 5.73 21.23
N ASN A 42 -18.73 6.31 21.83
CA ASN A 42 -17.98 7.46 21.32
C ASN A 42 -16.76 7.06 20.45
N GLU A 43 -16.74 5.83 19.93
CA GLU A 43 -15.65 5.31 19.10
C GLU A 43 -16.14 4.84 17.73
N LEU A 44 -15.32 5.07 16.70
CA LEU A 44 -15.39 4.36 15.43
C LEU A 44 -14.34 3.24 15.46
N VAL A 45 -14.76 1.99 15.22
CA VAL A 45 -13.93 0.80 15.44
C VAL A 45 -13.79 -0.03 14.17
N VAL A 46 -12.54 -0.28 13.77
CA VAL A 46 -12.14 -1.19 12.69
C VAL A 46 -11.40 -2.36 13.30
N ASP A 47 -12.06 -3.52 13.50
CA ASP A 47 -11.45 -4.70 14.13
C ASP A 47 -11.99 -6.05 13.63
N ARG A 48 -12.79 -6.07 12.56
CA ARG A 48 -13.36 -7.30 11.95
C ARG A 48 -12.82 -7.50 10.54
N LEU A 49 -12.79 -8.75 10.09
CA LEU A 49 -12.38 -9.11 8.73
C LEU A 49 -13.14 -8.32 7.66
N GLU A 50 -14.46 -8.24 7.80
CA GLU A 50 -15.36 -7.49 6.91
C GLU A 50 -14.99 -6.00 6.81
N HIS A 51 -14.54 -5.38 7.92
CA HIS A 51 -14.12 -3.98 7.91
C HIS A 51 -12.85 -3.80 7.09
N TRP A 52 -11.84 -4.66 7.30
CA TRP A 52 -10.58 -4.56 6.56
C TRP A 52 -10.74 -4.87 5.08
N GLN A 53 -11.70 -5.73 4.70
CA GLN A 53 -12.01 -6.01 3.29
C GLN A 53 -12.53 -4.77 2.53
N THR A 54 -13.06 -3.75 3.22
CA THR A 54 -13.45 -2.48 2.57
C THR A 54 -12.26 -1.51 2.40
N TRP A 55 -11.11 -1.80 2.98
CA TRP A 55 -9.92 -0.95 2.86
C TRP A 55 -9.17 -1.27 1.57
N LYS A 56 -8.63 -0.23 0.93
CA LYS A 56 -7.71 -0.39 -0.18
C LYS A 56 -6.33 -0.78 0.36
N MET A 57 -5.84 -1.95 -0.05
CA MET A 57 -4.51 -2.46 0.31
C MET A 57 -3.91 -3.33 -0.79
N PRO A 58 -2.57 -3.43 -0.88
CA PRO A 58 -1.93 -4.32 -1.84
C PRO A 58 -2.00 -5.78 -1.36
N ASN A 59 -3.08 -6.50 -1.68
CA ASN A 59 -3.36 -7.88 -1.25
C ASN A 59 -2.29 -8.93 -1.62
N HIS A 60 -1.39 -8.61 -2.56
CA HIS A 60 -0.24 -9.49 -2.86
C HIS A 60 0.94 -9.28 -1.89
N LEU A 61 0.97 -8.16 -1.16
CA LEU A 61 1.99 -7.79 -0.16
C LEU A 61 1.50 -7.97 1.29
N VAL A 62 0.19 -8.09 1.50
CA VAL A 62 -0.42 -8.30 2.83
C VAL A 62 -1.35 -9.51 2.80
N ARG A 63 -1.58 -10.13 3.96
CA ARG A 63 -2.56 -11.19 4.15
C ARG A 63 -3.53 -10.78 5.26
N LEU A 64 -4.81 -11.04 5.06
CA LEU A 64 -5.81 -11.04 6.12
C LEU A 64 -5.92 -12.46 6.67
N ASP A 65 -5.79 -12.61 7.98
CA ASP A 65 -6.10 -13.87 8.66
C ASP A 65 -7.57 -13.94 9.10
N ASP A 66 -8.01 -15.15 9.47
CA ASP A 66 -9.40 -15.41 9.89
C ASP A 66 -9.78 -14.65 11.18
N SER A 67 -8.81 -14.12 11.91
CA SER A 67 -9.04 -13.29 13.10
C SER A 67 -9.28 -11.81 12.78
N GLY A 68 -9.16 -11.41 11.51
CA GLY A 68 -9.26 -10.02 11.07
C GLY A 68 -8.00 -9.20 11.32
N THR A 69 -6.82 -9.83 11.41
CA THR A 69 -5.54 -9.11 11.49
C THR A 69 -4.94 -8.96 10.08
N VAL A 70 -4.49 -7.75 9.74
CA VAL A 70 -3.71 -7.48 8.54
C VAL A 70 -2.24 -7.76 8.86
N GLN A 71 -1.68 -8.79 8.23
CA GLN A 71 -0.28 -9.18 8.37
C GLN A 71 0.49 -8.80 7.10
N VAL A 72 1.63 -8.13 7.24
CA VAL A 72 2.56 -7.93 6.12
C VAL A 72 3.15 -9.30 5.76
N ARG A 73 3.22 -9.61 4.46
CA ARG A 73 3.83 -10.87 4.01
C ARG A 73 5.33 -10.82 4.20
N ASP A 74 5.90 -11.94 4.60
CA ASP A 74 7.34 -12.18 4.55
C ASP A 74 7.66 -13.01 3.30
N PHE A 75 8.62 -12.56 2.51
CA PHE A 75 8.95 -13.17 1.22
C PHE A 75 10.23 -14.00 1.33
N ARG A 76 10.12 -15.28 0.98
CA ARG A 76 11.24 -16.23 1.05
C ARG A 76 12.02 -16.23 -0.27
N SER A 77 13.36 -16.34 -0.18
CA SER A 77 14.23 -16.38 -1.36
C SER A 77 14.32 -17.77 -2.02
N VAL A 78 14.75 -18.80 -1.28
CA VAL A 78 14.82 -20.19 -1.75
C VAL A 78 14.32 -21.11 -0.65
N TYR A 79 13.37 -21.99 -0.97
CA TYR A 79 12.76 -22.93 -0.01
C TYR A 79 12.24 -24.18 -0.76
N ASN A 80 11.87 -25.23 -0.02
CA ASN A 80 11.17 -26.38 -0.59
C ASN A 80 9.75 -25.99 -1.01
N LEU A 81 9.52 -25.87 -2.31
CA LEU A 81 8.27 -25.35 -2.88
C LEU A 81 7.04 -26.19 -2.53
N LEU A 82 7.24 -27.46 -2.16
CA LEU A 82 6.20 -28.41 -1.81
C LEU A 82 5.72 -28.30 -0.35
N ASP A 83 6.48 -27.61 0.51
CA ASP A 83 6.09 -27.33 1.90
C ASP A 83 4.95 -26.29 1.98
N ASP A 84 4.85 -25.40 0.98
CA ASP A 84 3.82 -24.36 0.93
C ASP A 84 2.68 -24.71 -0.02
N ARG A 85 1.67 -25.37 0.52
CA ARG A 85 0.43 -25.70 -0.21
C ARG A 85 -0.61 -24.57 -0.20
N SER A 86 -0.29 -23.40 0.34
CA SER A 86 -1.20 -22.26 0.42
C SER A 86 -1.24 -21.43 -0.87
N PHE A 87 -0.21 -21.56 -1.72
CA PHE A 87 -0.17 -20.94 -3.04
C PHE A 87 -1.36 -21.39 -3.90
N ARG A 88 -1.96 -20.44 -4.63
CA ARG A 88 -3.07 -20.68 -5.55
C ARG A 88 -2.89 -19.85 -6.81
N ARG A 89 -2.99 -20.49 -7.98
CA ARG A 89 -3.09 -19.81 -9.29
C ARG A 89 -4.44 -20.11 -9.89
N GLN A 90 -5.22 -19.07 -10.21
CA GLN A 90 -6.51 -19.24 -10.86
C GLN A 90 -6.33 -19.79 -12.27
N VAL A 91 -7.23 -20.68 -12.71
CA VAL A 91 -7.25 -21.23 -14.08
C VAL A 91 -8.66 -21.28 -14.62
N ASP A 92 -8.79 -21.05 -15.93
CA ASP A 92 -10.07 -21.12 -16.62
C ASP A 92 -10.35 -22.55 -17.10
N ILE A 93 -11.34 -23.21 -16.49
CA ILE A 93 -11.77 -24.56 -16.88
C ILE A 93 -13.26 -24.56 -17.20
N SER A 94 -13.56 -24.77 -18.48
CA SER A 94 -14.93 -24.79 -19.01
C SER A 94 -15.43 -26.21 -19.37
N SER A 95 -14.76 -27.26 -18.88
CA SER A 95 -15.03 -28.65 -19.24
C SER A 95 -15.20 -29.55 -18.02
N ASP A 96 -16.09 -30.55 -18.14
CA ASP A 96 -16.35 -31.58 -17.13
C ASP A 96 -15.44 -32.82 -17.29
N LYS A 97 -14.41 -32.75 -18.14
CA LYS A 97 -13.41 -33.82 -18.27
C LYS A 97 -12.70 -34.10 -16.94
N SER A 98 -12.08 -35.28 -16.83
CA SER A 98 -11.28 -35.66 -15.66
C SER A 98 -10.25 -34.57 -15.35
N ARG A 99 -10.09 -34.29 -14.06
CA ARG A 99 -9.26 -33.19 -13.54
C ARG A 99 -8.04 -33.76 -12.84
N VAL A 100 -6.95 -33.01 -12.89
CA VAL A 100 -5.77 -33.26 -12.06
C VAL A 100 -6.08 -33.06 -10.57
N MET A 101 -5.35 -33.74 -9.69
CA MET A 101 -5.63 -33.76 -8.25
C MET A 101 -5.30 -32.44 -7.54
N ASN A 102 -4.34 -31.67 -8.03
CA ASN A 102 -3.94 -30.39 -7.45
C ASN A 102 -4.85 -29.22 -7.89
N LEU A 103 -6.04 -29.52 -8.40
CA LEU A 103 -7.02 -28.54 -8.82
C LEU A 103 -8.17 -28.46 -7.81
N ASP A 104 -8.30 -27.32 -7.16
CA ASP A 104 -9.44 -26.99 -6.32
C ASP A 104 -10.50 -26.21 -7.10
N SER A 105 -11.75 -26.26 -6.63
CA SER A 105 -12.81 -25.39 -7.16
C SER A 105 -13.69 -24.83 -6.05
N THR A 106 -14.03 -23.55 -6.16
CA THR A 106 -14.99 -22.88 -5.27
C THR A 106 -16.11 -22.29 -6.10
N ARG A 107 -17.35 -22.28 -5.60
CA ARG A 107 -18.45 -21.64 -6.32
C ARG A 107 -18.13 -20.16 -6.52
N SER A 108 -18.19 -19.71 -7.76
CA SER A 108 -17.95 -18.31 -8.08
C SER A 108 -19.07 -17.46 -7.50
N VAL A 109 -18.70 -16.31 -6.95
CA VAL A 109 -19.67 -15.31 -6.49
C VAL A 109 -19.63 -14.07 -7.38
N ASP A 110 -20.78 -13.42 -7.54
CA ASP A 110 -20.87 -12.09 -8.11
C ASP A 110 -20.35 -11.03 -7.12
N VAL A 111 -20.24 -9.79 -7.58
CA VAL A 111 -19.78 -8.66 -6.75
C VAL A 111 -20.69 -8.35 -5.55
N LYS A 112 -21.88 -8.95 -5.48
CA LYS A 112 -22.81 -8.83 -4.35
C LYS A 112 -22.75 -10.06 -3.44
N GLY A 113 -21.83 -11.00 -3.68
CA GLY A 113 -21.68 -12.23 -2.92
C GLY A 113 -22.68 -13.34 -3.26
N ASN A 114 -23.50 -13.20 -4.31
CA ASN A 114 -24.41 -14.27 -4.73
C ASN A 114 -23.68 -15.27 -5.61
N PHE A 115 -24.00 -16.56 -5.51
CA PHE A 115 -23.43 -17.57 -6.39
C PHE A 115 -23.80 -17.30 -7.85
N LYS A 116 -22.80 -17.35 -8.73
CA LYS A 116 -22.99 -17.23 -10.18
C LYS A 116 -23.60 -18.52 -10.73
N GLU A 117 -24.54 -18.35 -11.66
CA GLU A 117 -25.10 -19.44 -12.47
C GLU A 117 -24.85 -19.14 -13.96
N ASP A 118 -24.66 -20.20 -14.75
CA ASP A 118 -24.57 -20.10 -16.20
C ASP A 118 -25.95 -19.82 -16.83
N THR A 119 -26.01 -19.69 -18.16
CA THR A 119 -27.28 -19.44 -18.88
C THR A 119 -28.30 -20.58 -18.77
N ALA A 120 -27.90 -21.75 -18.30
CA ALA A 120 -28.77 -22.90 -18.08
C ALA A 120 -29.15 -23.08 -16.58
N GLY A 121 -28.69 -22.20 -15.69
CA GLY A 121 -28.95 -22.26 -14.25
C GLY A 121 -28.00 -23.18 -13.48
N ASN A 122 -26.88 -23.60 -14.06
CA ASN A 122 -25.89 -24.41 -13.37
C ASN A 122 -24.92 -23.52 -12.58
N PRO A 123 -24.47 -23.93 -11.38
CA PRO A 123 -23.49 -23.17 -10.61
C PRO A 123 -22.16 -23.05 -11.36
N VAL A 124 -21.61 -21.83 -11.42
CA VAL A 124 -20.28 -21.55 -11.96
C VAL A 124 -19.25 -21.70 -10.83
N PHE A 125 -18.07 -22.21 -11.17
CA PHE A 125 -16.97 -22.41 -10.23
C PHE A 125 -15.71 -21.69 -10.73
N ASP A 126 -14.98 -21.11 -9.78
CA ASP A 126 -13.61 -20.64 -9.98
C ASP A 126 -12.67 -21.80 -9.63
N HIS A 127 -11.68 -22.07 -10.47
CA HIS A 127 -10.73 -23.16 -10.29
C HIS A 127 -9.33 -22.64 -9.98
N PHE A 128 -8.61 -23.37 -9.13
CA PHE A 128 -7.29 -22.97 -8.66
C PHE A 128 -6.34 -24.16 -8.68
N LEU A 129 -5.18 -24.00 -9.30
CA LEU A 129 -4.06 -24.93 -9.15
C LEU A 129 -3.28 -24.62 -7.87
N ARG A 130 -2.83 -25.66 -7.20
CA ARG A 130 -1.93 -25.60 -6.04
C ARG A 130 -0.67 -26.44 -6.29
N PRO A 131 0.43 -26.19 -5.55
CA PRO A 131 1.56 -27.10 -5.54
C PRO A 131 1.16 -28.44 -4.91
N GLY A 132 1.63 -29.55 -5.49
CA GLY A 132 1.40 -30.90 -4.97
C GLY A 132 1.22 -31.96 -6.06
N LEU A 133 0.68 -33.13 -5.66
CA LEU A 133 0.40 -34.23 -6.58
C LEU A 133 -0.60 -33.82 -7.66
N SER A 134 -0.22 -33.97 -8.92
CA SER A 134 -1.06 -33.72 -10.09
C SER A 134 -1.77 -35.01 -10.51
N ARG A 135 -1.00 -36.07 -10.81
CA ARG A 135 -1.48 -37.33 -11.41
C ARG A 135 -0.58 -38.51 -11.03
N ALA A 136 -1.07 -39.73 -11.22
CA ALA A 136 -0.25 -40.94 -11.20
C ALA A 136 -0.86 -41.98 -12.15
N GLY A 137 0.00 -42.75 -12.84
CA GLY A 137 -0.42 -43.84 -13.73
C GLY A 137 -0.93 -45.07 -12.96
N SER A 138 -0.46 -45.27 -11.73
CA SER A 138 -0.89 -46.35 -10.85
C SER A 138 -0.76 -45.98 -9.37
N ASN A 139 -1.48 -46.69 -8.50
CA ASN A 139 -1.51 -46.51 -7.05
C ASN A 139 -1.62 -45.03 -6.60
N LEU A 140 -2.56 -44.31 -7.20
CA LEU A 140 -2.80 -42.89 -6.94
C LEU A 140 -3.04 -42.57 -5.45
N GLU A 141 -3.67 -43.49 -4.72
CA GLU A 141 -3.96 -43.33 -3.29
C GLU A 141 -2.70 -43.26 -2.42
N LEU A 142 -1.58 -43.82 -2.88
CA LEU A 142 -0.29 -43.79 -2.17
C LEU A 142 0.56 -42.56 -2.55
N ALA A 143 0.24 -41.88 -3.64
CA ALA A 143 1.05 -40.77 -4.15
C ALA A 143 1.18 -39.58 -3.16
N PRO A 144 0.18 -39.24 -2.33
CA PRO A 144 0.31 -38.18 -1.33
C PRO A 144 1.42 -38.39 -0.30
N ASN A 145 1.84 -39.65 -0.07
CA ASN A 145 2.92 -39.98 0.86
C ASN A 145 4.27 -39.38 0.43
N LEU A 146 4.43 -39.04 -0.85
CA LEU A 146 5.67 -38.43 -1.37
C LEU A 146 5.97 -37.03 -0.83
N LEU A 147 5.00 -36.42 -0.15
CA LEU A 147 5.01 -35.03 0.28
C LEU A 147 4.59 -34.88 1.75
N ASP A 148 4.64 -35.95 2.54
CA ASP A 148 4.18 -35.96 3.93
C ASP A 148 5.32 -35.79 4.95
N GLY A 149 6.58 -35.87 4.48
CA GLY A 149 7.77 -35.73 5.31
C GLY A 149 8.07 -36.94 6.20
N ASP A 150 7.37 -38.06 6.03
CA ASP A 150 7.61 -39.31 6.74
C ASP A 150 8.42 -40.29 5.86
N PRO A 151 9.69 -40.58 6.19
CA PRO A 151 10.52 -41.46 5.37
C PRO A 151 10.08 -42.93 5.40
N THR A 152 9.07 -43.28 6.21
CA THR A 152 8.54 -44.65 6.34
C THR A 152 7.27 -44.88 5.53
N THR A 153 6.61 -43.83 5.05
CA THR A 153 5.53 -43.90 4.06
C THR A 153 6.14 -43.85 2.65
N PHE A 154 5.36 -44.25 1.64
CA PHE A 154 5.89 -44.32 0.27
C PHE A 154 4.80 -44.39 -0.78
N TRP A 155 5.20 -44.06 -2.01
CA TRP A 155 4.52 -44.48 -3.23
C TRP A 155 5.21 -45.73 -3.82
N GLU A 156 4.41 -46.76 -4.08
CA GLU A 156 4.78 -47.98 -4.80
C GLU A 156 3.88 -48.08 -6.04
N PRO A 157 4.38 -48.30 -7.26
CA PRO A 157 3.54 -48.51 -8.44
C PRO A 157 2.73 -49.83 -8.36
N ASP A 158 1.60 -49.90 -9.06
CA ASP A 158 0.81 -51.14 -9.09
C ASP A 158 1.51 -52.19 -9.94
N ARG A 159 2.05 -53.20 -9.26
CA ARG A 159 2.74 -54.35 -9.88
C ARG A 159 1.93 -55.09 -10.96
N ASN A 160 0.60 -55.00 -10.94
CA ASN A 160 -0.28 -55.67 -11.91
C ASN A 160 -0.54 -54.81 -13.16
N ARG A 161 -0.10 -53.55 -13.13
CA ARG A 161 -0.18 -52.64 -14.27
C ARG A 161 1.07 -52.74 -15.15
N PRO A 162 0.94 -52.50 -16.47
CA PRO A 162 2.10 -52.43 -17.35
C PRO A 162 3.05 -51.31 -16.91
N MET A 163 4.34 -51.46 -17.22
CA MET A 163 5.39 -50.51 -16.82
C MET A 163 5.13 -49.06 -17.28
N GLU A 164 4.42 -48.89 -18.40
CA GLU A 164 4.02 -47.57 -18.90
C GLU A 164 3.13 -46.79 -17.92
N ASP A 165 2.41 -47.48 -17.01
CA ASP A 165 1.59 -46.87 -15.96
C ASP A 165 2.39 -46.62 -14.66
N TRP A 166 3.68 -46.92 -14.60
CA TRP A 166 4.51 -46.78 -13.40
C TRP A 166 5.12 -45.38 -13.29
N TRP A 167 4.26 -44.39 -13.11
CA TRP A 167 4.68 -43.00 -12.94
C TRP A 167 3.83 -42.20 -11.97
N VAL A 168 4.42 -41.11 -11.46
CA VAL A 168 3.78 -40.11 -10.60
C VAL A 168 4.20 -38.71 -11.03
N GLU A 169 3.27 -37.77 -11.00
CA GLU A 169 3.44 -36.39 -11.48
C GLU A 169 3.13 -35.39 -10.36
N ILE A 170 4.03 -34.44 -10.18
CA ILE A 170 3.97 -33.35 -9.20
C ILE A 170 3.93 -32.03 -9.98
N SER A 171 3.05 -31.12 -9.58
CA SER A 171 3.01 -29.75 -10.09
C SER A 171 3.41 -28.79 -8.98
N LEU A 172 4.16 -27.76 -9.35
CA LEU A 172 4.54 -26.64 -8.49
C LEU A 172 3.50 -25.51 -8.51
N GLY A 173 2.42 -25.67 -9.30
CA GLY A 173 1.31 -24.72 -9.43
C GLY A 173 1.62 -23.44 -10.21
N ARG A 174 2.90 -23.15 -10.45
CA ARG A 174 3.42 -22.02 -11.25
C ARG A 174 4.79 -22.36 -11.84
N THR A 175 5.16 -21.72 -12.94
CA THR A 175 6.53 -21.79 -13.47
C THR A 175 7.49 -21.08 -12.53
N VAL A 176 8.50 -21.80 -12.03
CA VAL A 176 9.52 -21.26 -11.10
C VAL A 176 10.92 -21.80 -11.41
N PRO A 177 11.98 -21.02 -11.13
CA PRO A 177 13.36 -21.51 -11.20
C PRO A 177 13.67 -22.49 -10.06
N VAL A 178 13.80 -23.77 -10.38
CA VAL A 178 14.18 -24.86 -9.44
C VAL A 178 15.69 -25.03 -9.45
N GLU A 179 16.30 -25.00 -8.26
CA GLU A 179 17.74 -25.18 -8.11
C GLU A 179 18.14 -26.59 -7.67
N ARG A 180 17.25 -27.33 -6.99
CA ARG A 180 17.51 -28.71 -6.60
C ARG A 180 16.26 -29.56 -6.57
N LEU A 181 16.42 -30.78 -7.07
CA LEU A 181 15.47 -31.87 -6.91
C LEU A 181 16.10 -32.95 -6.03
N ARG A 182 15.42 -33.40 -4.98
CA ARG A 182 15.84 -34.51 -4.12
C ARG A 182 14.77 -35.59 -4.09
N LEU A 183 15.19 -36.83 -4.28
CA LEU A 183 14.37 -38.02 -4.16
C LEU A 183 14.94 -38.88 -3.04
N GLN A 184 14.10 -39.23 -2.07
CA GLN A 184 14.44 -40.11 -0.97
C GLN A 184 13.66 -41.42 -1.12
N TYR A 185 14.37 -42.54 -1.23
CA TYR A 185 13.76 -43.87 -1.15
C TYR A 185 13.65 -44.30 0.31
N VAL A 186 12.74 -45.24 0.58
CA VAL A 186 12.58 -45.85 1.91
C VAL A 186 13.86 -46.57 2.36
N ASP A 187 13.99 -46.85 3.66
CA ASP A 187 15.08 -47.67 4.18
C ASP A 187 15.06 -49.12 3.63
N ALA A 188 16.21 -49.79 3.69
CA ALA A 188 16.38 -51.12 3.09
C ALA A 188 15.45 -52.21 3.63
N GLU A 189 14.99 -52.05 4.86
CA GLU A 189 14.04 -52.97 5.49
C GLU A 189 12.61 -52.77 4.97
N LEU A 190 12.30 -51.60 4.40
CA LEU A 190 10.98 -51.24 3.92
C LEU A 190 10.82 -51.42 2.42
N GLY A 191 11.89 -51.37 1.62
CA GLY A 191 11.78 -51.55 0.17
C GLY A 191 13.06 -51.34 -0.62
N ASP A 192 12.93 -51.40 -1.93
CA ASP A 192 14.00 -51.25 -2.90
C ASP A 192 13.91 -49.89 -3.61
N PRO A 193 15.05 -49.28 -3.99
CA PRO A 193 15.04 -48.11 -4.85
C PRO A 193 14.58 -48.49 -6.27
N PHE A 194 14.16 -47.50 -7.06
CA PHE A 194 13.78 -47.75 -8.45
C PHE A 194 15.00 -48.17 -9.27
N ARG A 195 14.90 -49.35 -9.90
CA ARG A 195 15.97 -49.93 -10.72
C ARG A 195 16.42 -49.00 -11.85
N ARG A 196 15.48 -48.33 -12.51
CA ARG A 196 15.74 -47.27 -13.49
C ARG A 196 14.62 -46.24 -13.50
N LEU A 197 15.00 -44.97 -13.46
CA LEU A 197 14.10 -43.83 -13.35
C LEU A 197 14.40 -42.81 -14.46
N LEU A 198 13.36 -42.34 -15.13
CA LEU A 198 13.40 -41.13 -15.93
C LEU A 198 12.60 -40.03 -15.25
N VAL A 199 13.13 -38.80 -15.29
CA VAL A 199 12.47 -37.60 -14.78
C VAL A 199 12.14 -36.72 -15.97
N PHE A 200 10.89 -36.28 -16.05
CA PHE A 200 10.37 -35.45 -17.11
C PHE A 200 10.01 -34.08 -16.54
N PHE A 201 10.33 -33.01 -17.27
CA PHE A 201 10.07 -31.62 -16.88
C PHE A 201 9.23 -30.89 -17.91
N GLU A 202 8.30 -30.06 -17.43
CA GLU A 202 7.53 -29.10 -18.23
C GLU A 202 7.52 -27.73 -17.56
N ASP A 203 7.47 -26.68 -18.38
CA ASP A 203 7.32 -25.29 -17.92
C ASP A 203 5.85 -24.86 -17.75
N ALA A 204 4.88 -25.71 -18.11
CA ALA A 204 3.45 -25.48 -17.96
C ALA A 204 2.68 -26.75 -17.57
N GLN A 205 1.66 -26.62 -16.72
CA GLN A 205 0.70 -27.68 -16.43
C GLN A 205 -0.51 -27.59 -17.36
N PHE A 206 -0.97 -28.74 -17.87
CA PHE A 206 -2.19 -28.87 -18.69
C PHE A 206 -3.29 -29.64 -17.93
N PRO A 207 -4.22 -28.95 -17.24
CA PRO A 207 -5.18 -29.59 -16.32
C PRO A 207 -6.23 -30.49 -16.98
N LEU A 208 -6.42 -30.35 -18.32
CA LEU A 208 -7.49 -31.00 -19.09
C LEU A 208 -6.98 -31.94 -20.19
N VAL A 209 -5.66 -32.13 -20.30
CA VAL A 209 -5.02 -32.94 -21.35
C VAL A 209 -4.62 -34.27 -20.75
N GLU A 210 -5.27 -35.37 -21.15
CA GLU A 210 -4.97 -36.73 -20.67
C GLU A 210 -3.91 -37.44 -21.54
N GLU A 211 -3.74 -37.04 -22.80
CA GLU A 211 -2.82 -37.71 -23.73
C GLU A 211 -1.40 -37.11 -23.69
N ASP A 212 -0.42 -37.95 -23.38
CA ASP A 212 1.01 -37.60 -23.29
C ASP A 212 1.59 -37.02 -24.60
N ALA A 213 1.02 -37.35 -25.76
CA ALA A 213 1.49 -36.88 -27.07
C ALA A 213 1.44 -35.34 -27.26
N ASN A 214 0.73 -34.63 -26.37
CA ASN A 214 0.60 -33.18 -26.40
C ASN A 214 1.58 -32.46 -25.47
N PHE A 215 2.36 -33.20 -24.68
CA PHE A 215 3.39 -32.66 -23.81
C PHE A 215 4.73 -32.55 -24.57
N GLN A 216 5.57 -31.60 -24.18
CA GLN A 216 6.91 -31.36 -24.73
C GLN A 216 7.97 -31.58 -23.64
N PHE A 217 7.91 -32.74 -22.98
CA PHE A 217 8.76 -33.01 -21.84
C PHE A 217 10.25 -32.97 -22.20
N GLU A 218 11.02 -32.26 -21.38
CA GLU A 218 12.45 -32.50 -21.29
C GLU A 218 12.73 -33.72 -20.41
N VAL A 219 13.57 -34.64 -20.87
CA VAL A 219 13.85 -35.90 -20.16
C VAL A 219 15.25 -35.88 -19.57
N LEU A 220 15.35 -36.25 -18.30
CA LEU A 220 16.60 -36.44 -17.58
C LEU A 220 16.63 -37.84 -16.96
N GLU A 221 17.71 -38.57 -17.23
CA GLU A 221 18.03 -39.83 -16.58
C GLU A 221 19.04 -39.53 -15.45
N PRO A 222 18.64 -39.58 -14.16
CA PRO A 222 19.51 -39.13 -13.06
C PRO A 222 20.76 -39.98 -12.87
N LEU A 223 20.63 -41.28 -13.12
CA LEU A 223 21.70 -42.26 -12.98
C LEU A 223 21.94 -42.93 -14.34
N PRO A 224 23.19 -42.99 -14.85
CA PRO A 224 23.49 -43.49 -16.21
C PRO A 224 23.32 -45.01 -16.39
N GLY A 225 22.77 -45.72 -15.40
CA GLY A 225 22.66 -47.17 -15.37
C GLY A 225 21.62 -47.67 -14.36
N ILE A 226 21.73 -48.95 -14.00
CA ILE A 226 20.84 -49.58 -13.02
C ILE A 226 21.19 -49.12 -11.62
N ASN A 227 20.18 -48.75 -10.84
CA ASN A 227 20.31 -48.49 -9.42
C ASN A 227 19.99 -49.75 -8.60
N GLU A 228 20.93 -50.21 -7.77
CA GLU A 228 20.70 -51.33 -6.84
C GLU A 228 20.74 -50.91 -5.37
N GLU A 229 21.43 -49.81 -5.04
CA GLU A 229 21.74 -49.45 -3.64
C GLU A 229 21.50 -47.97 -3.31
N GLN A 230 21.47 -47.07 -4.31
CA GLN A 230 21.39 -45.63 -4.06
C GLN A 230 19.97 -45.24 -3.62
N ARG A 231 19.85 -44.83 -2.35
CA ARG A 231 18.59 -44.47 -1.69
C ARG A 231 18.30 -42.97 -1.61
N GLU A 232 19.25 -42.14 -2.03
CA GLU A 232 19.07 -40.71 -2.14
C GLU A 232 19.61 -40.25 -3.49
N ILE A 233 18.81 -39.52 -4.25
CA ILE A 233 19.21 -38.90 -5.52
C ILE A 233 18.99 -37.39 -5.38
N VAL A 234 20.06 -36.62 -5.49
CA VAL A 234 20.03 -35.15 -5.45
C VAL A 234 20.58 -34.62 -6.75
N ILE A 235 19.79 -33.79 -7.44
CA ILE A 235 20.10 -33.21 -8.74
C ILE A 235 20.09 -31.68 -8.57
N ASP A 236 21.26 -31.07 -8.66
CA ASP A 236 21.41 -29.62 -8.61
C ASP A 236 21.31 -29.01 -10.01
N ALA A 237 20.84 -27.77 -10.09
CA ALA A 237 20.96 -26.98 -11.30
C ALA A 237 22.43 -26.68 -11.61
N THR A 238 22.73 -26.44 -12.90
CA THR A 238 24.07 -26.06 -13.34
C THR A 238 24.62 -24.86 -12.58
N GLN A 239 23.73 -23.94 -12.18
CA GLN A 239 24.06 -22.78 -11.37
C GLN A 239 23.05 -22.63 -10.23
N THR A 240 23.54 -22.54 -8.99
CA THR A 240 22.73 -22.39 -7.77
C THR A 240 23.06 -21.09 -7.04
N SER A 241 22.12 -20.61 -6.24
CA SER A 241 22.21 -19.37 -5.46
C SER A 241 23.18 -19.46 -4.26
N GLY A 242 23.54 -20.67 -3.84
CA GLY A 242 24.25 -20.92 -2.58
C GLY A 242 23.37 -20.89 -1.33
N LEU A 243 22.04 -20.78 -1.48
CA LEU A 243 21.07 -20.80 -0.37
C LEU A 243 20.49 -22.20 -0.09
N LEU A 244 20.89 -23.20 -0.87
CA LEU A 244 20.43 -24.58 -0.72
C LEU A 244 20.98 -25.22 0.55
N PRO A 245 20.26 -26.20 1.15
CA PRO A 245 20.82 -27.06 2.18
C PRO A 245 22.04 -27.84 1.66
N PRO A 246 22.84 -28.51 2.51
CA PRO A 246 23.87 -29.44 2.04
C PRO A 246 23.27 -30.56 1.18
N ALA A 247 23.91 -30.90 0.05
CA ALA A 247 23.40 -31.91 -0.89
C ALA A 247 23.49 -33.37 -0.39
N GLY A 248 24.20 -33.62 0.71
CA GLY A 248 24.43 -34.97 1.22
C GLY A 248 25.26 -35.85 0.27
N SER A 249 25.19 -37.17 0.47
CA SER A 249 25.89 -38.15 -0.37
C SER A 249 25.13 -38.54 -1.63
N GLY A 250 23.85 -38.15 -1.76
CA GLY A 250 23.01 -38.47 -2.91
C GLY A 250 23.22 -37.63 -4.16
N LEU A 251 24.12 -36.64 -4.14
CA LEU A 251 24.39 -35.75 -5.28
C LEU A 251 24.90 -36.52 -6.50
N VAL A 252 24.18 -36.40 -7.62
CA VAL A 252 24.54 -37.02 -8.90
C VAL A 252 25.30 -36.06 -9.82
N GLU A 253 26.02 -36.60 -10.81
CA GLU A 253 26.74 -35.79 -11.81
C GLU A 253 25.81 -35.05 -12.78
N LYS A 254 24.59 -35.56 -12.98
CA LYS A 254 23.58 -34.93 -13.84
C LYS A 254 23.06 -33.65 -13.20
N GLN A 255 22.85 -32.63 -14.02
CA GLN A 255 22.41 -31.31 -13.56
C GLN A 255 21.12 -30.87 -14.25
N LEU A 256 20.35 -30.01 -13.58
CA LEU A 256 19.23 -29.31 -14.19
C LEU A 256 19.79 -28.16 -15.05
N GLU A 257 19.81 -28.35 -16.37
CA GLU A 257 20.34 -27.38 -17.31
C GLU A 257 19.26 -26.36 -17.73
N GLN A 258 19.61 -25.08 -17.77
CA GLN A 258 18.78 -24.01 -18.36
C GLN A 258 19.52 -23.41 -19.56
N PRO A 259 19.18 -23.82 -20.80
CA PRO A 259 19.83 -23.29 -21.98
C PRO A 259 19.47 -21.81 -22.18
N LYS A 260 20.40 -21.04 -22.77
CA LYS A 260 20.24 -19.59 -23.07
C LYS A 260 19.91 -18.73 -21.84
N ALA A 261 20.27 -19.18 -20.64
CA ALA A 261 20.23 -18.35 -19.45
C ALA A 261 21.50 -17.48 -19.33
N SER A 262 21.34 -16.27 -18.82
CA SER A 262 22.47 -15.38 -18.53
C SER A 262 23.30 -15.90 -17.34
N LEU A 263 24.56 -15.47 -17.21
CA LEU A 263 25.47 -15.95 -16.16
C LEU A 263 25.02 -15.65 -14.71
N SER A 264 24.05 -14.76 -14.52
CA SER A 264 23.48 -14.44 -13.21
C SER A 264 22.22 -15.25 -12.90
N TRP A 265 21.77 -16.11 -13.81
CA TRP A 265 20.55 -16.88 -13.65
C TRP A 265 20.82 -18.18 -12.89
N ASN A 266 20.05 -18.44 -11.83
CA ASN A 266 20.11 -19.69 -11.09
C ASN A 266 18.83 -20.52 -11.26
N GLY A 267 19.01 -21.84 -11.37
CA GLY A 267 17.93 -22.80 -11.48
C GLY A 267 17.41 -23.06 -12.90
N LYS A 268 16.56 -24.08 -13.03
CA LYS A 268 15.84 -24.46 -14.25
C LYS A 268 14.37 -24.09 -14.12
N LEU A 269 13.77 -23.51 -15.15
CA LEU A 269 12.34 -23.22 -15.17
C LEU A 269 11.53 -24.52 -15.22
N ILE A 270 10.70 -24.75 -14.21
CA ILE A 270 9.87 -25.94 -14.07
C ILE A 270 8.51 -25.53 -13.48
N GLU A 271 7.44 -26.13 -13.98
CA GLU A 271 6.13 -26.15 -13.33
C GLU A 271 5.69 -27.58 -13.00
N THR A 272 5.90 -28.55 -13.92
CA THR A 272 5.49 -29.95 -13.71
C THR A 272 6.70 -30.89 -13.78
N ILE A 273 6.72 -31.87 -12.88
CA ILE A 273 7.76 -32.91 -12.78
C ILE A 273 7.05 -34.26 -12.81
N ARG A 274 7.47 -35.18 -13.69
CA ARG A 274 7.00 -36.58 -13.70
C ARG A 274 8.15 -37.54 -13.49
N PHE A 275 7.95 -38.49 -12.59
CA PHE A 275 8.87 -39.59 -12.30
C PHE A 275 8.33 -40.87 -12.93
N GLN A 276 9.08 -41.48 -13.85
CA GLN A 276 8.68 -42.70 -14.55
C GLN A 276 9.68 -43.82 -14.28
N VAL A 277 9.19 -44.93 -13.74
CA VAL A 277 9.97 -46.18 -13.64
C VAL A 277 10.00 -46.83 -15.01
N THR A 278 11.19 -47.24 -15.46
CA THR A 278 11.39 -47.82 -16.81
C THR A 278 12.01 -49.22 -16.79
N ASP A 279 12.42 -49.70 -15.62
CA ASP A 279 12.98 -51.04 -15.44
C ASP A 279 12.66 -51.56 -14.02
N THR A 280 12.58 -52.88 -13.86
CA THR A 280 12.27 -53.59 -12.61
C THR A 280 12.94 -54.97 -12.59
N LYS A 281 13.32 -55.47 -11.42
CA LYS A 281 13.68 -56.88 -11.21
C LYS A 281 12.45 -57.78 -11.07
N GLY A 282 11.26 -57.20 -10.89
CA GLY A 282 9.99 -57.91 -10.78
C GLY A 282 10.01 -58.98 -9.68
N GLY A 283 9.63 -60.21 -10.04
CA GLY A 283 9.63 -61.35 -9.12
C GLY A 283 11.02 -61.88 -8.74
N ARG A 284 12.12 -61.41 -9.36
CA ARG A 284 13.46 -61.99 -9.21
C ARG A 284 14.47 -60.97 -8.69
N ALA A 285 14.17 -60.30 -7.58
CA ALA A 285 15.03 -59.24 -7.05
C ALA A 285 16.34 -59.75 -6.44
N GLU A 286 16.24 -60.74 -5.56
CA GLU A 286 17.37 -61.37 -4.87
C GLU A 286 17.08 -62.85 -4.63
N GLU A 287 18.04 -63.72 -4.89
CA GLU A 287 17.94 -65.15 -4.59
C GLU A 287 18.18 -65.38 -3.09
N ILE A 288 17.25 -66.05 -2.43
CA ILE A 288 17.26 -66.30 -0.99
C ILE A 288 17.06 -67.78 -0.68
N ALA A 289 17.35 -68.19 0.55
CA ALA A 289 17.13 -69.56 0.98
C ALA A 289 15.63 -69.90 1.07
N GLU A 290 15.25 -71.15 0.79
CA GLU A 290 13.84 -71.61 0.91
C GLU A 290 13.27 -71.33 2.29
N SER A 291 14.07 -71.52 3.35
CA SER A 291 13.66 -71.25 4.74
C SER A 291 13.32 -69.77 4.97
N GLU A 292 14.01 -68.85 4.31
CA GLU A 292 13.77 -67.41 4.41
C GLU A 292 12.57 -66.99 3.57
N TYR A 293 12.47 -67.51 2.34
CA TYR A 293 11.32 -67.27 1.45
C TYR A 293 9.98 -67.64 2.11
N LEU A 294 9.95 -68.74 2.86
CA LEU A 294 8.74 -69.18 3.57
C LEU A 294 8.35 -68.26 4.75
N THR A 295 9.29 -67.48 5.28
CA THR A 295 9.02 -66.48 6.33
C THR A 295 8.57 -65.13 5.78
N LEU A 296 8.85 -64.84 4.49
CA LEU A 296 8.41 -63.60 3.87
C LEU A 296 6.88 -63.49 3.83
N PRO A 297 6.33 -62.28 4.01
CA PRO A 297 4.94 -61.99 3.67
C PRO A 297 4.64 -62.33 2.20
N VAL A 298 3.39 -62.67 1.88
CA VAL A 298 3.01 -63.15 0.54
C VAL A 298 3.35 -62.11 -0.54
N GLU A 299 3.19 -60.84 -0.22
CA GLU A 299 3.47 -59.68 -1.05
C GLU A 299 4.96 -59.46 -1.36
N ALA A 300 5.86 -59.99 -0.52
CA ALA A 300 7.32 -59.91 -0.68
C ALA A 300 7.91 -61.18 -1.33
N ARG A 301 7.11 -62.24 -1.50
CA ARG A 301 7.52 -63.47 -2.18
C ARG A 301 7.62 -63.24 -3.70
N GLY A 302 8.80 -63.53 -4.22
CA GLY A 302 9.12 -63.50 -5.65
C GLY A 302 8.88 -64.84 -6.33
N ASP A 303 9.49 -64.99 -7.49
CA ASP A 303 9.41 -66.19 -8.32
C ASP A 303 10.13 -67.38 -7.68
N ILE A 304 9.73 -68.57 -8.07
CA ILE A 304 10.48 -69.79 -7.82
C ILE A 304 10.93 -70.32 -9.17
N GLU A 305 12.24 -70.41 -9.37
CA GLU A 305 12.82 -71.01 -10.56
C GLU A 305 13.06 -72.51 -10.31
N TYR A 306 12.44 -73.33 -11.16
CA TYR A 306 12.52 -74.77 -11.09
C TYR A 306 13.54 -75.27 -12.11
N LEU A 307 14.63 -75.91 -11.67
CA LEU A 307 15.66 -76.43 -12.57
C LEU A 307 15.50 -77.93 -12.79
N SER A 308 15.47 -78.39 -14.03
CA SER A 308 15.56 -79.81 -14.38
C SER A 308 17.01 -80.29 -14.34
N LYS A 309 17.24 -81.57 -14.05
CA LYS A 309 18.58 -82.18 -14.00
C LYS A 309 18.85 -83.00 -15.25
N SER A 310 19.78 -82.52 -16.10
CA SER A 310 20.21 -83.25 -17.30
C SER A 310 21.03 -84.51 -16.95
N GLU A 311 21.20 -85.45 -17.91
CA GLU A 311 22.04 -86.64 -17.72
C GLU A 311 23.52 -86.30 -17.48
N THR A 312 23.94 -85.08 -17.83
CA THR A 312 25.29 -84.53 -17.61
C THR A 312 25.39 -83.67 -16.34
N GLY A 313 24.33 -83.58 -15.55
CA GLY A 313 24.28 -82.84 -14.28
C GLY A 313 24.09 -81.32 -14.41
N ARG A 314 23.78 -80.81 -15.60
CA ARG A 314 23.51 -79.39 -15.84
C ARG A 314 22.04 -79.07 -15.56
N GLY A 315 21.79 -77.99 -14.82
CA GLY A 315 20.45 -77.48 -14.52
C GLY A 315 19.87 -76.67 -15.68
N GLU A 316 18.64 -76.96 -16.12
CA GLU A 316 17.92 -76.15 -17.12
C GLU A 316 16.56 -75.66 -16.57
N PRO A 317 16.22 -74.37 -16.67
CA PRO A 317 14.95 -73.84 -16.19
C PRO A 317 13.74 -74.47 -16.88
N VAL A 318 12.76 -74.89 -16.10
CA VAL A 318 11.46 -75.43 -16.54
C VAL A 318 10.34 -74.77 -15.75
N ASP A 319 9.11 -74.80 -16.27
CA ASP A 319 7.95 -74.34 -15.51
C ASP A 319 7.61 -75.32 -14.37
N SER A 320 6.81 -74.86 -13.40
CA SER A 320 6.47 -75.64 -12.21
C SER A 320 5.75 -76.95 -12.55
N THR A 321 4.87 -76.93 -13.56
CA THR A 321 4.09 -78.11 -13.97
C THR A 321 5.04 -79.17 -14.52
N THR A 322 5.88 -78.79 -15.47
CA THR A 322 6.92 -79.65 -16.05
C THR A 322 7.85 -80.20 -14.96
N TYR A 323 8.30 -79.38 -14.01
CA TYR A 323 9.17 -79.83 -12.92
C TYR A 323 8.53 -80.92 -12.06
N PHE A 324 7.25 -80.77 -11.68
CA PHE A 324 6.55 -81.75 -10.86
C PHE A 324 6.11 -83.01 -11.64
N GLU A 325 6.11 -82.98 -12.97
CA GLU A 325 5.92 -84.14 -13.84
C GLU A 325 7.20 -84.95 -14.08
N LEU A 326 8.39 -84.33 -13.93
CA LEU A 326 9.67 -85.04 -14.08
C LEU A 326 9.83 -86.16 -13.02
N PRO A 327 10.48 -87.29 -13.36
CA PRO A 327 10.95 -88.27 -12.40
C PRO A 327 11.83 -87.65 -11.30
N ALA A 328 11.79 -88.17 -10.08
CA ALA A 328 12.47 -87.56 -8.92
C ALA A 328 14.00 -87.41 -9.11
N ASP A 329 14.64 -88.30 -9.86
CA ASP A 329 16.06 -88.27 -10.22
C ASP A 329 16.41 -87.21 -11.29
N ARG A 330 15.39 -86.68 -11.98
CA ARG A 330 15.48 -85.61 -13.01
C ARG A 330 15.04 -84.24 -12.50
N ARG A 331 14.55 -84.13 -11.26
CA ARG A 331 14.26 -82.85 -10.60
C ARG A 331 15.54 -82.26 -10.01
N GLY A 332 15.95 -81.11 -10.51
CA GLY A 332 17.09 -80.35 -9.99
C GLY A 332 16.72 -79.46 -8.81
N GLU A 333 17.58 -78.49 -8.49
CA GLU A 333 17.34 -77.53 -7.40
C GLU A 333 16.20 -76.55 -7.73
N ARG A 334 15.61 -75.98 -6.67
CA ARG A 334 14.66 -74.87 -6.78
C ARG A 334 15.35 -73.63 -6.23
N ARG A 335 15.31 -72.52 -6.97
CA ARG A 335 15.82 -71.23 -6.53
C ARG A 335 14.66 -70.33 -6.16
N PHE A 336 14.72 -69.75 -4.97
CA PHE A 336 13.65 -68.92 -4.42
C PHE A 336 14.11 -67.47 -4.46
N PHE A 337 13.26 -66.58 -4.94
CA PHE A 337 13.59 -65.16 -5.03
C PHE A 337 12.68 -64.33 -4.14
N ARG A 338 13.22 -63.29 -3.50
CA ARG A 338 12.37 -62.20 -3.00
C ARG A 338 11.92 -61.33 -4.17
N ARG A 339 10.76 -60.72 -4.03
CA ARG A 339 10.24 -59.74 -4.99
C ARG A 339 10.87 -58.36 -4.75
N GLU A 340 10.97 -57.57 -5.81
CA GLU A 340 11.30 -56.15 -5.70
C GLU A 340 10.11 -55.36 -5.15
N LEU A 341 10.37 -54.46 -4.21
CA LEU A 341 9.40 -53.52 -3.66
C LEU A 341 9.82 -52.08 -3.98
N PRO A 342 9.61 -51.60 -5.22
CA PRO A 342 10.07 -50.28 -5.66
C PRO A 342 9.31 -49.18 -4.91
N ARG A 343 9.95 -48.50 -3.95
CA ARG A 343 9.28 -47.59 -3.01
C ARG A 343 10.02 -46.26 -2.87
N LEU A 344 9.39 -45.19 -3.34
CA LEU A 344 9.87 -43.82 -3.15
C LEU A 344 9.15 -43.20 -1.94
N ALA A 345 9.92 -42.66 -0.99
CA ALA A 345 9.40 -42.11 0.25
C ALA A 345 9.04 -40.63 0.10
N GLU A 346 9.98 -39.78 -0.33
CA GLU A 346 9.81 -38.32 -0.33
C GLU A 346 10.40 -37.67 -1.59
N VAL A 347 9.82 -36.54 -2.01
CA VAL A 347 10.35 -35.66 -3.05
C VAL A 347 10.43 -34.22 -2.54
N ASP A 348 11.64 -33.64 -2.52
CA ASP A 348 11.84 -32.22 -2.23
C ASP A 348 12.20 -31.45 -3.52
N VAL A 349 11.61 -30.26 -3.68
CA VAL A 349 11.88 -29.37 -4.80
C VAL A 349 12.27 -28.00 -4.26
N TRP A 350 13.57 -27.73 -4.23
CA TRP A 350 14.10 -26.46 -3.78
C TRP A 350 14.23 -25.49 -4.95
N GLY A 351 13.55 -24.35 -4.85
CA GLY A 351 13.54 -23.36 -5.91
C GLY A 351 13.36 -21.94 -5.38
N TRP A 352 13.42 -20.99 -6.30
CA TRP A 352 13.21 -19.58 -6.02
C TRP A 352 11.78 -19.34 -5.56
N GLY A 353 11.69 -18.55 -4.50
CA GLY A 353 10.53 -18.46 -3.65
C GLY A 353 9.50 -17.45 -4.12
N ASP A 354 9.07 -16.58 -3.22
CA ASP A 354 7.87 -15.80 -3.43
C ASP A 354 8.09 -14.65 -4.44
N ASN A 355 7.59 -14.81 -5.67
CA ASN A 355 7.57 -13.74 -6.68
C ASN A 355 6.60 -12.63 -6.23
N VAL A 356 7.12 -11.46 -5.87
CA VAL A 356 6.35 -10.28 -5.48
C VAL A 356 5.42 -9.82 -6.60
N ALA A 357 5.84 -9.96 -7.86
CA ALA A 357 5.10 -9.44 -9.00
C ALA A 357 3.93 -10.34 -9.43
N PHE A 358 3.88 -11.60 -8.94
CA PHE A 358 2.82 -12.55 -9.28
C PHE A 358 1.44 -12.01 -8.88
N ASN A 359 0.52 -11.95 -9.85
CA ASN A 359 -0.83 -11.38 -9.72
C ASN A 359 -0.86 -10.00 -9.05
N MET A 360 0.20 -9.20 -9.19
CA MET A 360 0.27 -7.90 -8.52
C MET A 360 -0.89 -6.98 -8.92
N ILE A 361 -1.44 -7.12 -10.13
CA ILE A 361 -2.55 -6.31 -10.65
C ILE A 361 -3.85 -6.59 -9.89
N GLU A 362 -4.24 -7.86 -9.79
CA GLU A 362 -5.37 -8.30 -8.94
C GLU A 362 -5.12 -7.95 -7.47
N GLY A 363 -3.85 -8.03 -7.06
CA GLY A 363 -3.37 -7.68 -5.74
C GLY A 363 -3.27 -6.19 -5.44
N GLY A 364 -3.73 -5.27 -6.30
CA GLY A 364 -3.76 -3.82 -6.02
C GLY A 364 -2.56 -2.99 -6.51
N GLY A 365 -1.57 -3.64 -7.14
CA GLY A 365 -0.59 -3.02 -8.02
C GLY A 365 -1.23 -2.59 -9.36
N ARG A 366 -0.44 -2.01 -10.25
CA ARG A 366 -0.93 -1.55 -11.57
C ARG A 366 0.18 -1.40 -12.58
N ILE A 367 -0.19 -1.42 -13.85
CA ILE A 367 0.69 -1.02 -14.95
C ILE A 367 0.24 0.36 -15.43
N ILE A 368 1.18 1.30 -15.40
CA ILE A 368 1.04 2.63 -15.97
C ILE A 368 1.67 2.55 -17.37
N GLN A 369 0.85 2.40 -18.41
CA GLN A 369 1.31 2.30 -19.80
C GLN A 369 0.64 3.31 -20.73
N GLN A 370 1.40 3.70 -21.76
CA GLN A 370 0.95 4.43 -22.95
C GLN A 370 1.06 3.51 -24.18
N LEU A 371 0.15 2.55 -24.34
CA LEU A 371 -0.05 1.82 -25.59
C LEU A 371 -1.55 1.69 -25.93
N PRO A 372 -1.96 1.78 -27.20
CA PRO A 372 -3.38 1.73 -27.60
C PRO A 372 -4.09 0.38 -27.35
N SER A 373 -3.36 -0.73 -27.16
CA SER A 373 -3.91 -2.10 -27.20
C SER A 373 -4.03 -2.83 -25.84
N GLY A 374 -3.49 -2.30 -24.73
CA GLY A 374 -3.50 -2.98 -23.42
C GLY A 374 -2.63 -4.26 -23.38
N GLY A 375 -2.70 -5.03 -22.28
CA GLY A 375 -2.16 -6.41 -22.20
C GLY A 375 -0.81 -6.61 -21.49
N GLY A 376 -0.41 -5.74 -20.55
CA GLY A 376 0.82 -5.96 -19.77
C GLY A 376 0.68 -6.99 -18.62
N GLU A 377 -0.54 -7.41 -18.30
CA GLU A 377 -0.85 -8.26 -17.14
C GLU A 377 -0.29 -9.68 -17.30
N GLN A 378 -0.23 -10.18 -18.54
CA GLN A 378 0.35 -11.47 -18.89
C GLN A 378 1.79 -11.65 -18.44
N ALA A 379 2.55 -10.58 -18.25
CA ALA A 379 3.94 -10.68 -17.81
C ALA A 379 4.08 -10.93 -16.29
N PHE A 380 2.97 -11.18 -15.58
CA PHE A 380 2.90 -11.25 -14.13
C PHE A 380 1.94 -12.35 -13.63
N ASP A 381 1.51 -13.25 -14.51
CA ASP A 381 0.47 -14.25 -14.22
C ASP A 381 1.05 -15.62 -13.81
N GLY A 382 2.38 -15.75 -13.82
CA GLY A 382 3.08 -16.99 -13.49
C GLY A 382 2.84 -18.11 -14.50
N VAL A 383 2.55 -17.79 -15.76
CA VAL A 383 2.34 -18.73 -16.86
C VAL A 383 3.26 -18.35 -18.03
N LEU A 384 4.39 -19.05 -18.19
CA LEU A 384 5.38 -18.70 -19.22
C LEU A 384 4.86 -18.78 -20.67
N ALA A 385 3.84 -19.61 -20.92
CA ALA A 385 3.20 -19.74 -22.23
C ALA A 385 2.32 -18.52 -22.59
N SER A 386 1.87 -17.77 -21.58
CA SER A 386 1.24 -16.45 -21.71
C SER A 386 2.36 -15.41 -21.83
N PHE A 387 2.21 -14.43 -22.73
CA PHE A 387 3.25 -13.41 -22.92
C PHE A 387 2.68 -12.05 -23.29
N TYR A 388 3.37 -11.01 -22.83
CA TYR A 388 3.14 -9.62 -23.19
C TYR A 388 4.00 -9.23 -24.40
N GLN A 389 3.37 -8.62 -25.42
CA GLN A 389 4.07 -8.01 -26.54
C GLN A 389 4.41 -6.56 -26.22
N ASN A 390 5.70 -6.27 -26.04
CA ASN A 390 6.18 -4.91 -25.82
C ASN A 390 6.79 -4.36 -27.12
N ASN A 391 6.38 -3.18 -27.57
CA ASN A 391 7.04 -2.52 -28.69
C ASN A 391 8.45 -2.09 -28.28
N TYR A 392 9.39 -2.07 -29.23
CA TYR A 392 10.68 -1.44 -28.97
C TYR A 392 10.52 0.05 -28.66
N TRP A 393 11.28 0.51 -27.69
CA TRP A 393 11.37 1.91 -27.34
C TRP A 393 12.06 2.69 -28.46
N LEU A 394 11.51 3.86 -28.81
CA LEU A 394 11.99 4.73 -29.87
C LEU A 394 12.40 6.07 -29.27
N GLU A 395 13.53 6.61 -29.72
CA GLU A 395 14.04 7.89 -29.21
C GLU A 395 13.16 9.07 -29.66
N GLU A 396 12.49 8.93 -30.81
CA GLU A 396 11.57 9.92 -31.38
C GLU A 396 10.26 10.05 -30.59
N THR A 397 9.85 9.00 -29.88
CA THR A 397 8.66 8.98 -29.03
C THR A 397 9.01 8.53 -27.60
N PRO A 398 9.77 9.34 -26.85
CA PRO A 398 10.48 8.89 -25.66
C PRO A 398 9.59 8.51 -24.47
N THR A 399 8.29 8.81 -24.54
CA THR A 399 7.28 8.43 -23.53
C THR A 399 6.42 7.23 -23.94
N GLU A 400 6.49 6.81 -25.21
CA GLU A 400 5.75 5.65 -25.73
C GLU A 400 6.59 4.36 -25.60
N ASN A 401 5.96 3.20 -25.83
CA ASN A 401 6.62 1.89 -25.90
C ASN A 401 7.45 1.52 -24.64
N MET A 402 7.10 2.06 -23.48
CA MET A 402 7.69 1.67 -22.18
C MET A 402 6.62 1.10 -21.25
N MET A 403 7.03 0.20 -20.35
CA MET A 403 6.18 -0.29 -19.27
C MET A 403 6.64 0.32 -17.95
N ILE A 404 5.73 0.99 -17.23
CA ILE A 404 5.94 1.33 -15.83
C ILE A 404 5.00 0.47 -14.99
N ALA A 405 5.54 -0.35 -14.10
CA ALA A 405 4.77 -1.15 -13.16
C ALA A 405 4.88 -0.53 -11.75
N ASP A 406 3.76 -0.49 -11.03
CA ASP A 406 3.63 -0.10 -9.61
C ASP A 406 3.31 -1.37 -8.81
N LEU A 407 4.24 -1.81 -7.99
CA LEU A 407 4.12 -2.98 -7.11
C LEU A 407 3.10 -2.75 -5.97
N GLY A 408 2.42 -1.60 -5.91
CA GLY A 408 1.42 -1.29 -4.88
C GLY A 408 2.01 -0.87 -3.52
N GLY A 409 3.18 -1.39 -3.15
CA GLY A 409 4.00 -1.00 -2.00
C GLY A 409 5.48 -0.88 -2.34
N ILE A 410 6.31 -0.51 -1.37
CA ILE A 410 7.77 -0.48 -1.51
C ILE A 410 8.31 -1.83 -1.02
N VAL A 411 9.12 -2.51 -1.82
CA VAL A 411 9.79 -3.77 -1.44
C VAL A 411 11.31 -3.60 -1.41
N TRP A 412 11.99 -4.43 -0.62
CA TRP A 412 13.44 -4.57 -0.63
C TRP A 412 13.86 -5.46 -1.81
N ALA A 413 13.74 -4.94 -3.03
CA ALA A 413 14.02 -5.70 -4.23
C ALA A 413 15.48 -6.13 -4.27
N LYS A 414 15.67 -7.45 -4.31
CA LYS A 414 16.98 -8.13 -4.35
C LYS A 414 17.31 -8.60 -5.76
N GLU A 415 16.31 -8.99 -6.54
CA GLU A 415 16.54 -9.50 -7.88
C GLU A 415 15.33 -9.27 -8.80
N PHE A 416 15.63 -8.91 -10.04
CA PHE A 416 14.65 -8.85 -11.13
C PHE A 416 15.00 -9.91 -12.15
N ARG A 417 14.01 -10.71 -12.57
CA ARG A 417 14.15 -11.66 -13.66
C ARG A 417 13.17 -11.35 -14.77
N VAL A 418 13.62 -11.55 -16.01
CA VAL A 418 12.84 -11.39 -17.23
C VAL A 418 13.03 -12.63 -18.08
N MET A 419 11.92 -13.26 -18.44
CA MET A 419 11.91 -14.41 -19.34
C MET A 419 11.41 -13.97 -20.70
N SER A 420 12.26 -14.09 -21.71
CA SER A 420 11.94 -13.65 -23.05
C SER A 420 11.29 -14.75 -23.88
N GLN A 421 10.07 -14.50 -24.35
CA GLN A 421 9.34 -15.45 -25.17
C GLN A 421 9.45 -15.10 -26.66
N GLY A 422 9.94 -16.06 -27.45
CA GLY A 422 10.13 -15.91 -28.90
C GLY A 422 9.10 -16.72 -29.72
N TYR A 423 8.31 -16.03 -30.55
CA TYR A 423 7.40 -16.62 -31.54
C TYR A 423 7.59 -15.98 -32.93
N PHE A 424 7.05 -16.58 -34.00
CA PHE A 424 7.19 -16.06 -35.38
C PHE A 424 6.74 -14.58 -35.53
N GLN A 425 5.79 -14.14 -34.70
CA GLN A 425 5.27 -12.77 -34.67
C GLN A 425 5.83 -11.90 -33.53
N SER A 426 6.57 -12.47 -32.56
CA SER A 426 7.15 -11.76 -31.41
C SER A 426 8.58 -12.24 -31.17
N PRO A 427 9.64 -11.52 -31.58
CA PRO A 427 11.01 -11.96 -31.34
C PRO A 427 11.36 -11.97 -29.85
N SER A 428 12.46 -12.63 -29.48
CA SER A 428 13.03 -12.47 -28.15
C SER A 428 13.67 -11.08 -27.96
N ILE A 429 13.84 -10.67 -26.71
CA ILE A 429 14.40 -9.38 -26.28
C ILE A 429 15.86 -9.28 -26.77
N ARG A 430 16.12 -8.28 -27.62
CA ARG A 430 17.46 -8.00 -28.18
C ARG A 430 18.31 -7.10 -27.30
N GLY A 431 17.68 -6.33 -26.43
CA GLY A 431 18.29 -5.57 -25.36
C GLY A 431 17.20 -4.90 -24.54
N TYR A 432 17.52 -4.48 -23.32
CA TYR A 432 16.58 -3.72 -22.49
C TYR A 432 17.28 -2.80 -21.49
N LEU A 433 16.52 -1.80 -21.04
CA LEU A 433 16.84 -0.97 -19.89
C LEU A 433 15.78 -1.16 -18.81
N LEU A 434 16.22 -1.52 -17.60
CA LEU A 434 15.37 -1.62 -16.42
C LEU A 434 15.81 -0.58 -15.39
N ARG A 435 14.84 0.17 -14.85
CA ARG A 435 15.07 1.20 -13.83
C ARG A 435 14.04 1.09 -12.71
N GLY A 436 14.42 1.45 -11.49
CA GLY A 436 13.56 1.40 -10.31
C GLY A 436 13.43 2.76 -9.61
N SER A 437 12.33 2.94 -8.89
CA SER A 437 12.05 4.08 -8.03
C SER A 437 11.27 3.63 -6.79
N ALA A 438 11.64 4.14 -5.62
CA ALA A 438 10.86 3.98 -4.38
C ALA A 438 9.60 4.88 -4.36
N GLY A 439 9.41 5.74 -5.35
CA GLY A 439 8.29 6.71 -5.41
C GLY A 439 8.71 8.17 -5.22
N GLU A 440 10.02 8.43 -5.06
CA GLU A 440 10.57 9.79 -5.00
C GLU A 440 10.23 10.58 -6.27
N ARG A 441 9.96 11.88 -6.11
CA ARG A 441 9.61 12.78 -7.22
C ARG A 441 10.61 13.91 -7.39
N ASP A 442 10.78 14.37 -8.63
CA ASP A 442 11.52 15.59 -8.95
C ASP A 442 10.65 16.85 -8.70
N SER A 443 11.23 18.04 -8.92
CA SER A 443 10.54 19.32 -8.72
C SER A 443 9.35 19.52 -9.67
N GLU A 444 9.24 18.73 -10.73
CA GLU A 444 8.13 18.74 -11.69
C GLU A 444 7.11 17.64 -11.37
N GLY A 445 7.30 16.90 -10.28
CA GLY A 445 6.41 15.83 -9.83
C GLY A 445 6.59 14.50 -10.55
N ARG A 446 7.61 14.33 -11.39
CA ARG A 446 7.88 13.06 -12.10
C ARG A 446 8.66 12.10 -11.20
N LEU A 447 8.46 10.79 -11.39
CA LEU A 447 9.18 9.76 -10.64
C LEU A 447 10.69 9.79 -10.97
N LYS A 448 11.52 9.74 -9.92
CA LYS A 448 12.97 9.62 -10.05
C LYS A 448 13.33 8.14 -10.21
N PHE A 449 13.72 7.78 -11.42
CA PHE A 449 14.19 6.44 -11.74
C PHE A 449 15.71 6.33 -11.65
N THR A 450 16.17 5.20 -11.14
CA THR A 450 17.58 4.82 -11.05
C THR A 450 17.81 3.49 -11.76
N ARG A 451 18.95 3.33 -12.43
CA ARG A 451 19.24 2.10 -13.20
C ARG A 451 19.25 0.86 -12.30
N ILE A 452 18.67 -0.23 -12.80
CA ILE A 452 18.71 -1.58 -12.21
C ILE A 452 19.55 -2.50 -13.10
N SER A 453 19.21 -2.60 -14.40
CA SER A 453 19.90 -3.53 -15.30
C SER A 453 21.35 -3.14 -15.53
N SER A 454 22.23 -4.11 -15.81
CA SER A 454 23.60 -3.81 -16.23
C SER A 454 23.65 -3.15 -17.61
N GLN A 455 24.76 -2.50 -17.99
CA GLN A 455 24.91 -1.91 -19.33
C GLN A 455 24.92 -2.96 -20.45
N GLU A 456 25.38 -4.18 -20.14
CA GLU A 456 25.41 -5.30 -21.09
C GLU A 456 24.01 -5.74 -21.53
N ARG A 457 22.99 -5.53 -20.69
CA ARG A 457 21.59 -5.81 -21.03
C ARG A 457 21.07 -5.01 -22.21
N GLU A 458 21.67 -3.86 -22.50
CA GLU A 458 21.27 -3.05 -23.64
C GLU A 458 21.61 -3.71 -24.97
N VAL A 459 22.53 -4.68 -25.03
CA VAL A 459 22.97 -5.32 -26.28
C VAL A 459 22.94 -6.85 -26.16
N ASN A 460 21.90 -7.40 -25.54
CA ASN A 460 21.71 -8.85 -25.34
C ASN A 460 21.99 -9.67 -26.62
N SER A 461 21.57 -9.15 -27.79
CA SER A 461 21.81 -9.76 -29.11
C SER A 461 23.28 -10.03 -29.46
N SER A 462 24.22 -9.29 -28.86
CA SER A 462 25.66 -9.38 -29.14
C SER A 462 26.47 -10.02 -28.01
N VAL A 463 25.88 -10.24 -26.83
CA VAL A 463 26.55 -10.78 -25.63
C VAL A 463 26.13 -12.21 -25.27
N GLY A 464 25.41 -12.90 -26.16
CA GLY A 464 25.01 -14.31 -25.99
C GLY A 464 23.57 -14.60 -26.41
N PHE A 465 22.74 -13.56 -26.57
CA PHE A 465 21.30 -13.64 -26.89
C PHE A 465 20.55 -14.56 -25.92
N PHE A 466 20.62 -14.19 -24.64
CA PHE A 466 19.97 -14.92 -23.55
C PHE A 466 18.46 -14.70 -23.60
N LEU A 467 17.71 -15.76 -23.30
CA LEU A 467 16.26 -15.70 -23.11
C LEU A 467 15.93 -15.45 -21.65
N GLU A 468 16.70 -16.05 -20.73
CA GLU A 468 16.45 -15.93 -19.29
C GLU A 468 17.47 -14.99 -18.67
N LEU A 469 16.98 -13.83 -18.23
CA LEU A 469 17.80 -12.69 -17.84
C LEU A 469 17.55 -12.37 -16.37
N ALA A 470 18.62 -12.25 -15.59
CA ALA A 470 18.56 -11.88 -14.17
C ALA A 470 19.42 -10.65 -13.88
N ASP A 471 18.86 -9.66 -13.18
CA ASP A 471 19.56 -8.49 -12.67
C ASP A 471 19.53 -8.51 -11.14
N ILE A 472 20.69 -8.79 -10.55
CA ILE A 472 20.89 -8.91 -9.10
C ILE A 472 21.19 -7.53 -8.50
N LEU A 473 20.57 -7.23 -7.37
CA LEU A 473 20.73 -6.00 -6.59
C LEU A 473 21.35 -6.33 -5.24
N GLU A 474 22.67 -6.14 -5.12
CA GLU A 474 23.41 -6.33 -3.88
C GLU A 474 24.13 -5.03 -3.47
N PRO A 475 23.73 -4.38 -2.36
CA PRO A 475 22.63 -4.77 -1.46
C PRO A 475 21.23 -4.57 -2.09
N ALA A 476 20.20 -5.18 -1.49
CA ALA A 476 18.81 -4.99 -1.89
C ALA A 476 18.40 -3.51 -1.83
N ARG A 477 17.49 -3.10 -2.71
CA ARG A 477 17.10 -1.69 -2.91
C ARG A 477 15.60 -1.51 -2.79
N GLN A 478 15.19 -0.38 -2.20
CA GLN A 478 13.78 0.00 -2.15
C GLN A 478 13.24 0.30 -3.55
N VAL A 479 12.26 -0.50 -3.98
CA VAL A 479 11.58 -0.31 -5.26
C VAL A 479 10.08 -0.44 -5.06
N ARG A 480 9.32 0.50 -5.64
CA ARG A 480 7.87 0.44 -5.78
C ARG A 480 7.46 0.49 -7.25
N PHE A 481 8.10 1.40 -7.99
CA PHE A 481 7.90 1.53 -9.42
C PHE A 481 9.11 0.98 -10.15
N PHE A 482 8.90 0.18 -11.18
CA PHE A 482 9.96 -0.12 -12.14
C PHE A 482 9.53 0.20 -13.56
N GLU A 483 10.48 0.68 -14.35
CA GLU A 483 10.33 1.02 -15.74
C GLU A 483 11.16 0.08 -16.59
N PHE A 484 10.52 -0.55 -17.57
CA PHE A 484 11.13 -1.43 -18.55
C PHE A 484 11.00 -0.87 -19.96
N ARG A 485 12.10 -0.91 -20.72
CA ARG A 485 12.18 -0.54 -22.13
C ARG A 485 12.86 -1.65 -22.91
N ALA A 486 12.17 -2.22 -23.90
CA ALA A 486 12.82 -3.10 -24.86
C ALA A 486 13.58 -2.26 -25.91
N LEU A 487 14.77 -2.71 -26.30
CA LEU A 487 15.66 -2.03 -27.24
C LEU A 487 15.91 -2.91 -28.47
N GLU A 488 15.77 -2.33 -29.67
CA GLU A 488 15.76 -3.07 -30.94
C GLU A 488 17.15 -3.64 -31.29
N ASN A 489 18.22 -2.86 -31.08
CA ASN A 489 19.62 -3.20 -31.38
C ASN A 489 19.79 -4.12 -32.59
N ASP A 490 19.52 -3.57 -33.78
CA ASP A 490 19.64 -4.30 -35.05
C ASP A 490 21.10 -4.65 -35.35
N PRO A 491 21.46 -5.94 -35.53
CA PRO A 491 22.79 -6.34 -36.01
C PRO A 491 23.03 -6.07 -37.50
N GLY A 492 22.06 -5.50 -38.22
CA GLY A 492 22.15 -5.16 -39.64
C GLY A 492 21.37 -6.13 -40.51
N GLY A 493 20.09 -5.85 -40.74
CA GLY A 493 19.29 -6.56 -41.72
C GLY A 493 18.07 -5.78 -42.18
N THR A 494 18.01 -5.46 -43.47
CA THR A 494 16.84 -4.90 -44.17
C THR A 494 15.65 -5.88 -44.16
N VAL A 495 14.95 -6.00 -43.04
CA VAL A 495 13.68 -6.74 -42.98
C VAL A 495 12.60 -5.88 -42.33
N THR A 496 11.70 -5.40 -43.17
CA THR A 496 10.53 -4.57 -42.88
C THR A 496 9.38 -5.39 -42.27
N ILE A 497 9.59 -5.98 -41.09
CA ILE A 497 8.48 -6.48 -40.26
C ILE A 497 8.64 -5.88 -38.87
N SER A 498 7.64 -5.11 -38.42
CA SER A 498 7.51 -4.68 -37.04
C SER A 498 7.48 -5.93 -36.15
N ARG A 499 8.58 -6.18 -35.44
CA ARG A 499 8.78 -7.39 -34.63
C ARG A 499 8.88 -6.98 -33.16
N THR A 500 7.75 -6.98 -32.47
CA THR A 500 7.60 -6.52 -31.08
C THR A 500 7.98 -7.63 -30.10
N PRO A 501 8.99 -7.45 -29.22
CA PRO A 501 9.47 -8.54 -28.38
C PRO A 501 8.42 -9.09 -27.42
N GLY A 502 8.46 -10.41 -27.23
CA GLY A 502 7.64 -11.12 -26.26
C GLY A 502 8.32 -11.21 -24.88
N ILE A 503 7.56 -10.91 -23.84
CA ILE A 503 7.94 -11.07 -22.44
C ILE A 503 7.00 -12.11 -21.85
N GLY A 504 7.53 -13.28 -21.49
CA GLY A 504 6.75 -14.34 -20.85
C GLY A 504 6.39 -13.95 -19.43
N GLU A 505 7.40 -13.66 -18.60
CA GLU A 505 7.19 -13.36 -17.18
C GLU A 505 8.24 -12.36 -16.67
N PHE A 506 7.83 -11.51 -15.73
CA PHE A 506 8.69 -10.75 -14.84
C PHE A 506 8.59 -11.32 -13.41
N MET A 507 9.73 -11.67 -12.84
CA MET A 507 9.81 -12.02 -11.42
C MET A 507 10.56 -10.95 -10.66
N VAL A 508 10.05 -10.62 -9.48
CA VAL A 508 10.68 -9.69 -8.54
C VAL A 508 10.81 -10.42 -7.21
N PHE A 509 12.05 -10.59 -6.74
CA PHE A 509 12.34 -11.21 -5.46
C PHE A 509 12.76 -10.15 -4.44
N SER A 510 12.24 -10.28 -3.22
CA SER A 510 12.49 -9.36 -2.10
C SER A 510 13.40 -10.00 -1.04
N GLU A 511 14.15 -9.17 -0.32
CA GLU A 511 14.84 -9.55 0.91
C GLU A 511 13.91 -9.37 2.12
N GLY A 512 13.16 -10.43 2.45
CA GLY A 512 12.17 -10.41 3.54
C GLY A 512 10.93 -9.58 3.20
N PRO A 513 10.27 -8.96 4.21
CA PRO A 513 8.99 -8.29 4.01
C PRO A 513 9.12 -7.01 3.16
N PRO A 514 8.01 -6.51 2.58
CA PRO A 514 7.96 -5.17 2.00
C PRO A 514 8.52 -4.09 2.93
N ALA A 515 9.27 -3.15 2.37
CA ALA A 515 9.78 -1.99 3.10
C ALA A 515 8.66 -1.04 3.58
N GLU A 516 7.59 -0.88 2.79
CA GLU A 516 6.40 -0.12 3.16
C GLU A 516 5.16 -0.65 2.43
N VAL A 517 4.09 -0.92 3.18
CA VAL A 517 2.74 -1.09 2.63
C VAL A 517 1.80 -0.03 3.18
N ILE A 518 0.88 0.44 2.34
CA ILE A 518 -0.10 1.46 2.68
C ILE A 518 -1.50 0.86 2.59
N LEU A 519 -2.24 0.97 3.69
CA LEU A 519 -3.66 0.62 3.80
C LEU A 519 -4.44 1.94 3.87
N THR A 520 -5.52 2.07 3.09
CA THR A 520 -6.36 3.27 3.13
C THR A 520 -7.84 2.90 3.26
N SER A 521 -8.51 3.45 4.26
CA SER A 521 -9.95 3.24 4.44
C SER A 521 -10.75 3.91 3.30
N GLY A 522 -11.98 3.47 3.07
CA GLY A 522 -12.98 4.33 2.43
C GLY A 522 -13.31 5.56 3.29
N PRO A 523 -14.06 6.54 2.79
CA PRO A 523 -14.63 7.60 3.63
C PRO A 523 -15.54 6.98 4.69
N LEU A 524 -15.19 7.18 5.95
CA LEU A 524 -15.95 6.73 7.12
C LEU A 524 -16.84 7.88 7.57
N THR A 525 -18.14 7.63 7.75
CA THR A 525 -19.07 8.63 8.26
C THR A 525 -18.81 8.84 9.75
N VAL A 526 -18.67 10.09 10.16
CA VAL A 526 -18.57 10.50 11.57
C VAL A 526 -19.92 11.10 11.98
N PRO A 527 -20.42 10.90 13.21
CA PRO A 527 -21.64 11.56 13.66
C PRO A 527 -21.55 13.09 13.49
N ASP A 528 -22.67 13.71 13.09
CA ASP A 528 -22.71 15.12 12.73
C ASP A 528 -22.13 16.02 13.82
N GLN A 529 -21.28 16.96 13.40
CA GLN A 529 -20.61 17.93 14.28
C GLN A 529 -19.74 17.33 15.39
N SER A 530 -19.16 16.14 15.23
CA SER A 530 -18.28 15.56 16.25
C SER A 530 -16.91 16.25 16.36
N ASN A 531 -16.38 16.30 17.58
CA ASN A 531 -14.99 16.63 17.87
C ASN A 531 -14.13 15.36 17.91
N LEU A 532 -13.16 15.24 17.00
CA LEU A 532 -12.22 14.12 16.96
C LEU A 532 -11.17 14.30 18.06
N VAL A 533 -10.95 13.26 18.88
CA VAL A 533 -10.13 13.34 20.09
C VAL A 533 -8.81 12.63 19.89
N SER A 534 -8.85 11.30 19.76
CA SER A 534 -7.66 10.46 19.75
C SER A 534 -7.80 9.31 18.78
N ILE A 535 -6.66 8.81 18.29
CA ILE A 535 -6.59 7.60 17.48
C ILE A 535 -5.73 6.55 18.19
N ASN A 536 -6.30 5.36 18.31
CA ASN A 536 -5.70 4.20 18.98
C ASN A 536 -5.64 3.03 17.99
N TRP A 537 -4.62 2.18 18.12
CA TRP A 537 -4.54 0.96 17.32
C TRP A 537 -3.84 -0.15 18.09
N GLN A 538 -4.11 -1.38 17.68
CA GLN A 538 -3.43 -2.57 18.15
C GLN A 538 -2.61 -3.15 17.00
N ALA A 539 -1.29 -3.21 17.18
CA ALA A 539 -0.35 -3.69 16.19
C ALA A 539 0.77 -4.50 16.86
N GLN A 540 1.40 -5.41 16.11
CA GLN A 540 2.68 -6.01 16.47
C GLN A 540 3.76 -5.29 15.66
N THR A 541 4.76 -4.75 16.37
CA THR A 541 5.88 -4.03 15.78
C THR A 541 7.20 -4.63 16.29
N PRO A 542 7.70 -5.71 15.65
CA PRO A 542 9.05 -6.23 15.92
C PRO A 542 10.13 -5.15 15.77
N SER A 543 11.32 -5.41 16.30
CA SER A 543 12.46 -4.49 16.15
C SER A 543 12.79 -4.26 14.66
N GLY A 544 13.02 -3.00 14.27
CA GLY A 544 13.22 -2.64 12.86
C GLY A 544 11.93 -2.43 12.07
N THR A 545 10.76 -2.42 12.72
CA THR A 545 9.46 -2.16 12.09
C THR A 545 8.73 -0.97 12.73
N SER A 546 7.76 -0.40 12.01
CA SER A 546 6.87 0.64 12.55
C SER A 546 5.49 0.58 11.92
N VAL A 547 4.48 0.98 12.69
CA VAL A 547 3.13 1.24 12.20
C VAL A 547 2.78 2.70 12.49
N GLU A 548 2.46 3.45 11.43
CA GLU A 548 2.10 4.86 11.48
C GLU A 548 0.70 5.06 10.91
N LEU A 549 -0.12 5.87 11.57
CA LEU A 549 -1.44 6.23 11.07
C LEU A 549 -1.51 7.70 10.68
N ARG A 550 -2.37 8.05 9.73
CA ARG A 550 -2.73 9.43 9.37
C ARG A 550 -4.23 9.54 9.19
N THR A 551 -4.75 10.73 9.38
CA THR A 551 -6.16 11.03 9.17
C THR A 551 -6.32 12.23 8.25
N ARG A 552 -7.42 12.26 7.50
CA ARG A 552 -7.93 13.47 6.85
C ARG A 552 -9.44 13.48 6.89
N THR A 553 -10.03 14.65 6.75
CA THR A 553 -11.46 14.84 6.98
C THR A 553 -12.07 15.75 5.92
N GLY A 554 -13.35 15.53 5.59
CA GLY A 554 -14.10 16.34 4.64
C GLY A 554 -15.61 16.28 4.92
N ASN A 555 -16.38 17.09 4.19
CA ASN A 555 -17.83 17.18 4.28
C ASN A 555 -18.54 16.52 3.09
N GLU A 556 -17.84 16.37 1.96
CA GLU A 556 -18.44 15.87 0.72
C GLU A 556 -17.67 14.69 0.15
N VAL A 557 -18.39 13.73 -0.44
CA VAL A 557 -17.80 12.62 -1.19
C VAL A 557 -18.45 12.56 -2.56
N GLU A 558 -17.65 12.29 -3.59
CA GLU A 558 -18.14 12.11 -4.95
C GLU A 558 -18.40 10.62 -5.21
N ARG A 559 -19.58 10.33 -5.75
CA ARG A 559 -19.93 8.98 -6.21
C ARG A 559 -19.32 8.72 -7.58
N GLN A 560 -18.25 7.94 -7.62
CA GLN A 560 -17.64 7.48 -8.86
C GLN A 560 -18.17 6.10 -9.24
N ILE A 561 -18.76 6.01 -10.43
CA ILE A 561 -19.21 4.74 -11.00
C ILE A 561 -18.08 4.21 -11.88
N LYS A 562 -17.51 3.08 -11.47
CA LYS A 562 -16.50 2.35 -12.21
C LYS A 562 -17.14 1.25 -13.04
N TYR A 563 -16.72 1.11 -14.28
CA TYR A 563 -17.22 0.07 -15.17
C TYR A 563 -16.08 -0.88 -15.46
N TYR A 564 -16.32 -2.17 -15.36
CA TYR A 564 -15.30 -3.19 -15.62
C TYR A 564 -15.67 -4.01 -16.85
N ASN A 565 -14.70 -4.52 -17.58
CA ASN A 565 -14.92 -5.57 -18.57
C ASN A 565 -14.96 -6.95 -17.86
N SER A 566 -15.34 -8.01 -18.59
CA SER A 566 -15.43 -9.37 -18.03
C SER A 566 -14.09 -9.91 -17.50
N GLY A 567 -12.96 -9.36 -17.95
CA GLY A 567 -11.62 -9.67 -17.47
C GLY A 567 -11.13 -8.76 -16.34
N GLY A 568 -12.01 -8.01 -15.67
CA GLY A 568 -11.63 -7.18 -14.51
C GLY A 568 -10.95 -5.85 -14.84
N GLY A 569 -10.67 -5.55 -16.11
CA GLY A 569 -10.10 -4.26 -16.52
C GLY A 569 -11.12 -3.12 -16.49
N GLU A 570 -10.75 -1.99 -15.87
CA GLU A 570 -11.59 -0.78 -15.84
C GLU A 570 -11.75 -0.20 -17.26
N VAL A 571 -13.00 0.10 -17.65
CA VAL A 571 -13.38 0.65 -18.95
C VAL A 571 -14.27 1.87 -18.76
N THR A 572 -14.38 2.73 -19.78
CA THR A 572 -15.31 3.86 -19.72
C THR A 572 -16.75 3.38 -19.79
N ALA A 573 -17.69 4.15 -19.21
CA ALA A 573 -19.13 3.89 -19.30
C ALA A 573 -19.60 3.67 -20.75
N LYS A 574 -19.06 4.47 -21.69
CA LYS A 574 -19.36 4.36 -23.13
C LYS A 574 -18.84 3.04 -23.69
N LYS A 575 -17.60 2.66 -23.38
CA LYS A 575 -16.98 1.40 -23.84
C LYS A 575 -17.74 0.20 -23.25
N HIS A 576 -18.08 0.24 -21.97
CA HIS A 576 -18.89 -0.78 -21.29
C HIS A 576 -20.24 -1.02 -21.98
N LYS A 577 -20.98 0.05 -22.29
CA LYS A 577 -22.26 -0.03 -23.01
C LYS A 577 -22.14 -0.60 -24.42
N THR A 578 -20.98 -0.47 -25.07
CA THR A 578 -20.74 -1.03 -26.41
C THR A 578 -20.22 -2.47 -26.41
N LEU A 579 -19.72 -2.97 -25.27
CA LEU A 579 -19.31 -4.36 -25.16
C LEU A 579 -20.52 -5.28 -25.32
N ALA A 580 -20.31 -6.42 -25.97
CA ALA A 580 -21.28 -7.52 -25.96
C ALA A 580 -21.56 -7.93 -24.51
N PHE A 581 -22.77 -8.40 -24.21
CA PHE A 581 -23.19 -8.60 -22.81
C PHE A 581 -22.25 -9.51 -22.01
N PHE A 582 -21.69 -10.54 -22.65
CA PHE A 582 -20.74 -11.49 -22.06
C PHE A 582 -19.32 -10.92 -21.82
N LEU A 583 -19.00 -9.76 -22.40
CA LEU A 583 -17.73 -9.03 -22.16
C LEU A 583 -17.90 -7.89 -21.16
N ARG A 584 -19.11 -7.64 -20.66
CA ARG A 584 -19.38 -6.62 -19.64
C ARG A 584 -19.08 -7.21 -18.27
N GLY A 585 -18.16 -6.59 -17.57
CA GLY A 585 -17.91 -6.83 -16.16
C GLY A 585 -18.86 -6.01 -15.28
N PRO A 586 -18.67 -6.09 -13.96
CA PRO A 586 -19.50 -5.37 -12.99
C PRO A 586 -19.41 -3.85 -13.17
N ILE A 587 -20.43 -3.18 -12.64
CA ILE A 587 -20.40 -1.73 -12.42
C ILE A 587 -20.29 -1.55 -10.91
N ASP A 588 -19.19 -0.95 -10.47
CA ASP A 588 -18.93 -0.67 -9.07
C ASP A 588 -19.17 0.82 -8.77
N THR A 589 -19.54 1.12 -7.54
CA THR A 589 -19.80 2.50 -7.09
C THR A 589 -18.94 2.78 -5.89
N VAL A 590 -17.92 3.60 -6.07
CA VAL A 590 -16.99 4.00 -5.01
C VAL A 590 -17.21 5.46 -4.65
N PHE A 591 -17.14 5.77 -3.36
CA PHE A 591 -17.17 7.15 -2.87
C PHE A 591 -15.75 7.65 -2.68
N VAL A 592 -15.40 8.73 -3.35
CA VAL A 592 -14.06 9.33 -3.27
C VAL A 592 -14.11 10.71 -2.60
N PRO A 593 -13.08 11.10 -1.85
CA PRO A 593 -12.92 12.45 -1.34
C PRO A 593 -12.99 13.53 -2.43
N THR A 594 -13.70 14.64 -2.17
CA THR A 594 -13.70 15.81 -3.06
C THR A 594 -12.60 16.82 -2.69
N ALA A 595 -12.58 18.00 -3.34
CA ALA A 595 -11.60 19.04 -3.08
C ALA A 595 -11.73 19.72 -1.70
N ASP A 596 -12.85 19.52 -0.98
CA ASP A 596 -13.09 20.11 0.34
C ASP A 596 -12.36 19.40 1.50
N TRP A 597 -11.77 18.24 1.21
CA TRP A 597 -11.04 17.44 2.18
C TRP A 597 -9.74 18.12 2.60
N SER A 598 -9.39 17.96 3.88
CA SER A 598 -8.08 18.37 4.37
C SER A 598 -6.97 17.56 3.70
N GLU A 599 -5.77 18.14 3.67
CA GLU A 599 -4.55 17.36 3.52
C GLU A 599 -4.45 16.27 4.61
N TRP A 600 -3.63 15.26 4.36
CA TRP A 600 -3.31 14.27 5.38
C TRP A 600 -2.63 14.92 6.58
N SER A 601 -3.02 14.47 7.78
CA SER A 601 -2.34 14.82 9.01
C SER A 601 -0.87 14.41 8.98
N GLU A 602 -0.10 14.95 9.93
CA GLU A 602 1.17 14.35 10.32
C GLU A 602 0.97 12.89 10.79
N ALA A 603 2.04 12.10 10.72
CA ALA A 603 2.01 10.71 11.14
C ALA A 603 1.83 10.57 12.66
N TYR A 604 0.79 9.85 13.06
CA TYR A 604 0.61 9.36 14.42
C TYR A 604 1.48 8.11 14.61
N ILE A 605 2.50 8.23 15.46
CA ILE A 605 3.51 7.18 15.68
C ILE A 605 3.31 6.39 16.99
N ARG A 606 2.31 6.73 17.80
CA ARG A 606 1.96 6.02 19.04
C ARG A 606 0.44 5.97 19.23
N PRO A 607 -0.11 4.85 19.72
CA PRO A 607 -1.52 4.77 20.11
C PRO A 607 -1.89 5.86 21.14
N GLY A 608 -3.08 6.43 21.00
CA GLY A 608 -3.60 7.50 21.86
C GLY A 608 -3.17 8.90 21.43
N ALA A 609 -2.57 9.03 20.24
CA ALA A 609 -2.20 10.34 19.69
C ALA A 609 -3.45 11.22 19.46
N GLU A 610 -3.32 12.51 19.78
CA GLU A 610 -4.34 13.51 19.52
C GLU A 610 -4.53 13.67 18.01
N ILE A 611 -5.78 13.58 17.54
CA ILE A 611 -6.09 13.75 16.12
C ILE A 611 -5.88 15.21 15.72
N THR A 612 -5.14 15.43 14.64
CA THR A 612 -4.76 16.75 14.15
C THR A 612 -5.48 17.15 12.87
N SER A 613 -6.23 16.24 12.24
CA SER A 613 -7.14 16.58 11.15
C SER A 613 -8.33 17.42 11.65
N PRO A 614 -8.86 18.36 10.86
CA PRO A 614 -9.97 19.20 11.27
C PRO A 614 -11.19 18.43 11.81
N SER A 615 -11.72 18.88 12.95
CA SER A 615 -12.98 18.37 13.52
C SER A 615 -14.21 19.05 12.90
N LEU A 616 -15.41 18.65 13.33
CA LEU A 616 -16.70 19.14 12.83
C LEU A 616 -16.90 18.85 11.33
N ARG A 617 -16.40 17.70 10.89
CA ARG A 617 -16.48 17.22 9.51
C ARG A 617 -17.30 15.94 9.44
N ARG A 618 -18.01 15.75 8.33
CA ARG A 618 -18.93 14.61 8.14
C ARG A 618 -18.23 13.29 7.87
N PHE A 619 -17.07 13.34 7.21
CA PHE A 619 -16.32 12.18 6.79
C PHE A 619 -14.88 12.23 7.29
N LEU A 620 -14.36 11.05 7.62
CA LEU A 620 -13.00 10.77 8.03
C LEU A 620 -12.40 9.72 7.08
N GLN A 621 -11.13 9.83 6.76
CA GLN A 621 -10.37 8.76 6.11
C GLN A 621 -9.09 8.50 6.89
N ILE A 622 -8.73 7.22 6.99
CA ILE A 622 -7.55 6.75 7.73
C ILE A 622 -6.58 6.10 6.74
N GLU A 623 -5.31 6.46 6.86
CA GLU A 623 -4.19 5.79 6.19
C GLU A 623 -3.33 5.12 7.25
N ALA A 624 -3.01 3.84 7.07
CA ALA A 624 -2.05 3.12 7.89
C ALA A 624 -0.86 2.71 7.03
N ARG A 625 0.35 3.03 7.50
CA ARG A 625 1.62 2.65 6.86
C ARG A 625 2.33 1.66 7.76
N LEU A 626 2.62 0.49 7.22
CA LEU A 626 3.38 -0.54 7.90
C LEU A 626 4.75 -0.61 7.21
N LYS A 627 5.81 -0.36 7.97
CA LYS A 627 7.19 -0.29 7.46
C LYS A 627 8.07 -1.34 8.13
N ALA A 628 9.02 -1.89 7.38
CA ALA A 628 9.98 -2.87 7.87
C ALA A 628 11.36 -2.66 7.23
N GLU A 629 12.42 -2.87 8.01
CA GLU A 629 13.77 -3.06 7.49
C GLU A 629 13.89 -4.41 6.75
N ALA A 630 14.94 -4.60 5.95
CA ALA A 630 15.14 -5.86 5.22
C ALA A 630 15.45 -7.00 6.20
N GLY A 631 14.85 -8.17 5.98
CA GLY A 631 15.14 -9.39 6.74
C GLY A 631 14.70 -9.40 8.21
N VAL A 632 13.78 -8.52 8.64
CA VAL A 632 13.18 -8.53 9.98
C VAL A 632 11.78 -9.15 9.96
N ASP A 633 11.28 -9.59 11.12
CA ASP A 633 9.90 -10.09 11.25
C ASP A 633 8.88 -9.01 10.84
N PRO A 634 7.86 -9.33 10.02
CA PRO A 634 6.91 -8.36 9.51
C PRO A 634 6.01 -7.74 10.60
N PRO A 635 5.64 -6.45 10.48
CA PRO A 635 4.62 -5.85 11.34
C PRO A 635 3.21 -6.34 10.98
N SER A 636 2.29 -6.23 11.94
CA SER A 636 0.85 -6.50 11.73
C SER A 636 -0.03 -5.48 12.42
N ILE A 637 -1.25 -5.26 11.92
CA ILE A 637 -2.26 -4.40 12.55
C ILE A 637 -3.58 -5.16 12.68
N LYS A 638 -4.12 -5.17 13.90
CA LYS A 638 -5.35 -5.89 14.26
C LYS A 638 -6.56 -4.98 14.30
N SER A 639 -6.41 -3.77 14.86
CA SER A 639 -7.54 -2.85 15.00
C SER A 639 -7.14 -1.39 15.01
N VAL A 640 -8.03 -0.53 14.54
CA VAL A 640 -7.97 0.94 14.66
C VAL A 640 -9.24 1.44 15.35
N ARG A 641 -9.08 2.38 16.29
CA ARG A 641 -10.16 3.03 17.04
C ARG A 641 -9.98 4.55 16.97
N VAL A 642 -11.02 5.26 16.58
CA VAL A 642 -11.06 6.72 16.58
C VAL A 642 -12.07 7.18 17.61
N GLU A 643 -11.59 7.88 18.63
CA GLU A 643 -12.42 8.46 19.67
C GLU A 643 -12.92 9.84 19.24
N TYR A 644 -14.20 10.10 19.45
CA TYR A 644 -14.83 11.39 19.19
C TYR A 644 -15.77 11.77 20.34
N THR A 645 -16.12 13.05 20.44
CA THR A 645 -16.99 13.59 21.50
C THR A 645 -17.92 14.65 20.94
N ASP A 646 -18.94 15.02 21.72
CA ASP A 646 -19.72 16.22 21.43
C ASP A 646 -18.80 17.45 21.43
N PRO A 647 -19.00 18.39 20.48
CA PRO A 647 -18.15 19.55 20.38
C PRO A 647 -18.44 20.54 21.51
N SER A 648 -17.38 21.20 21.99
CA SER A 648 -17.53 22.30 22.96
C SER A 648 -18.17 23.52 22.30
N VAL A 649 -17.85 23.76 21.04
CA VAL A 649 -18.35 24.88 20.21
C VAL A 649 -18.53 24.40 18.76
N VAL A 650 -19.43 24.99 17.98
CA VAL A 650 -19.67 24.61 16.57
C VAL A 650 -18.75 25.34 15.57
N GLY A 651 -17.81 26.12 16.10
CA GLY A 651 -16.71 26.71 15.34
C GLY A 651 -15.71 27.35 16.29
N LEU A 652 -14.43 27.23 16.00
CA LEU A 652 -13.35 27.90 16.72
C LEU A 652 -12.34 28.39 15.70
N ALA A 653 -12.17 29.70 15.61
CA ALA A 653 -11.30 30.33 14.63
C ALA A 653 -10.32 31.27 15.32
N GLY A 654 -9.10 31.33 14.78
CA GLY A 654 -8.04 32.23 15.24
C GLY A 654 -7.39 33.01 14.11
N GLU A 655 -6.87 34.18 14.45
CA GLU A 655 -6.10 35.06 13.56
C GLU A 655 -4.91 35.64 14.33
N ILE A 656 -3.70 35.65 13.74
CA ILE A 656 -2.50 36.25 14.32
C ILE A 656 -2.12 37.57 13.64
N TRP A 657 -1.68 38.54 14.43
CA TRP A 657 -1.08 39.80 13.98
C TRP A 657 0.17 40.17 14.79
N PRO A 658 1.25 40.68 14.17
CA PRO A 658 1.49 40.77 12.73
C PRO A 658 1.77 39.40 12.10
N GLN A 659 1.39 39.22 10.84
CA GLN A 659 1.72 38.01 10.07
C GLN A 659 3.11 38.09 9.43
N GLU A 660 3.67 39.27 9.23
CA GLU A 660 5.01 39.45 8.68
C GLU A 660 5.96 40.04 9.73
N VAL A 661 7.12 39.39 9.91
CA VAL A 661 8.12 39.80 10.90
C VAL A 661 9.54 39.69 10.37
N VAL A 662 10.46 40.40 11.02
CA VAL A 662 11.90 40.26 10.76
C VAL A 662 12.40 38.99 11.47
N PRO A 663 13.03 38.05 10.75
CA PRO A 663 13.51 36.80 11.34
C PRO A 663 14.46 37.02 12.52
N GLY A 664 14.27 36.26 13.60
CA GLY A 664 15.14 36.25 14.79
C GLY A 664 15.03 37.49 15.68
N ARG A 665 14.19 38.46 15.33
CA ARG A 665 13.87 39.59 16.20
C ARG A 665 12.73 39.22 17.13
N ARG A 666 12.87 39.62 18.40
CA ARG A 666 11.79 39.47 19.38
C ARG A 666 10.71 40.50 19.09
N ASP A 667 9.55 40.04 18.63
CA ASP A 667 8.37 40.86 18.37
C ASP A 667 7.19 40.44 19.24
N THR A 668 6.15 41.27 19.28
CA THR A 668 4.90 41.01 20.00
C THR A 668 3.80 40.66 19.02
N PHE A 669 3.11 39.57 19.32
CA PHE A 669 2.00 39.03 18.55
C PHE A 669 0.71 39.13 19.35
N ALA A 670 -0.40 39.36 18.66
CA ALA A 670 -1.75 39.24 19.17
C ALA A 670 -2.47 38.15 18.37
N VAL A 671 -3.04 37.18 19.08
CA VAL A 671 -3.94 36.17 18.50
C VAL A 671 -5.35 36.51 18.93
N PHE A 672 -6.21 36.83 17.97
CA PHE A 672 -7.64 36.98 18.17
C PHE A 672 -8.32 35.64 17.95
N VAL A 673 -9.23 35.27 18.83
CA VAL A 673 -9.99 34.03 18.79
C VAL A 673 -11.47 34.35 18.90
N SER A 674 -12.26 33.76 18.00
CA SER A 674 -13.72 33.76 18.08
C SER A 674 -14.24 32.33 18.10
N ALA A 675 -15.32 32.10 18.84
CA ALA A 675 -16.03 30.83 18.85
C ALA A 675 -17.49 31.01 18.44
N ALA A 676 -17.96 30.08 17.63
CA ALA A 676 -19.36 29.96 17.26
C ALA A 676 -20.04 28.96 18.21
N VAL A 677 -21.08 29.40 18.89
CA VAL A 677 -21.85 28.61 19.87
C VAL A 677 -23.29 28.47 19.40
N VAL A 678 -23.86 27.27 19.55
CA VAL A 678 -25.29 27.08 19.39
C VAL A 678 -25.98 27.69 20.60
N GLU A 679 -26.96 28.57 20.40
CA GLU A 679 -27.81 29.09 21.47
C GLU A 679 -29.04 28.20 21.68
N ARG A 680 -29.62 27.70 20.58
CA ARG A 680 -30.84 26.88 20.57
C ARG A 680 -30.80 25.91 19.38
N PRO A 681 -31.47 24.75 19.45
CA PRO A 681 -32.26 24.27 20.60
C PRO A 681 -31.41 23.73 21.75
N ASN A 682 -30.19 23.25 21.49
CA ASN A 682 -29.28 22.70 22.49
C ASN A 682 -28.05 23.61 22.62
N PRO A 683 -27.95 24.42 23.69
CA PRO A 683 -26.82 25.33 23.86
C PRO A 683 -25.48 24.60 23.84
N SER A 684 -24.48 25.18 23.18
CA SER A 684 -23.11 24.66 23.21
C SER A 684 -22.54 24.71 24.63
N PRO A 685 -21.75 23.71 25.07
CA PRO A 685 -21.07 23.75 26.36
C PRO A 685 -20.10 24.91 26.53
N GLY A 686 -19.64 25.55 25.45
CA GLY A 686 -18.66 26.63 25.48
C GLY A 686 -17.26 26.14 25.84
N PHE A 687 -16.34 27.06 26.15
CA PHE A 687 -14.97 26.71 26.55
C PHE A 687 -14.47 27.63 27.68
N ASP A 688 -13.64 27.09 28.57
CA ASP A 688 -13.00 27.85 29.66
C ASP A 688 -11.48 27.73 29.60
N GLU A 689 -10.91 26.91 28.71
CA GLU A 689 -9.48 26.74 28.56
C GLU A 689 -9.07 26.82 27.09
N LEU A 690 -8.06 27.65 26.80
CA LEU A 690 -7.46 27.78 25.48
C LEU A 690 -6.00 27.33 25.51
N ARG A 691 -5.61 26.64 24.43
CA ARG A 691 -4.23 26.25 24.14
C ARG A 691 -3.83 26.79 22.77
N LEU A 692 -2.68 27.43 22.73
CA LEU A 692 -2.01 27.87 21.52
C LEU A 692 -0.64 27.21 21.46
N ARG A 693 -0.34 26.48 20.40
CA ARG A 693 0.94 25.81 20.19
C ARG A 693 1.56 26.26 18.88
N SER A 694 2.87 26.44 18.84
CA SER A 694 3.58 26.77 17.59
C SER A 694 4.22 25.55 16.95
N GLU A 695 4.17 25.48 15.63
CA GLU A 695 4.90 24.50 14.82
C GLU A 695 5.71 25.18 13.71
N PRO A 696 7.04 25.05 13.71
CA PRO A 696 7.86 24.41 14.75
C PRO A 696 7.81 25.16 16.09
N ALA A 697 8.31 24.53 17.15
CA ALA A 697 8.30 25.10 18.51
C ALA A 697 9.01 26.47 18.59
N LEU A 698 8.32 27.48 19.08
CA LEU A 698 8.80 28.83 19.37
C LEU A 698 8.88 29.04 20.88
N ASP A 699 9.85 29.80 21.38
CA ASP A 699 9.81 30.28 22.77
C ASP A 699 8.85 31.46 22.88
N MET A 700 7.57 31.18 23.13
CA MET A 700 6.52 32.18 23.32
C MET A 700 6.48 32.61 24.77
N ALA A 701 6.28 33.91 25.04
CA ALA A 701 6.09 34.43 26.38
C ALA A 701 4.79 35.25 26.47
N LEU A 702 3.80 34.75 27.21
CA LEU A 702 2.51 35.42 27.40
C LEU A 702 2.70 36.79 28.07
N ILE A 703 2.04 37.82 27.53
CA ILE A 703 2.06 39.20 28.01
C ILE A 703 0.74 39.53 28.72
N ASP A 704 -0.38 39.45 28.00
CA ASP A 704 -1.73 39.75 28.50
C ASP A 704 -2.80 38.94 27.75
N VAL A 705 -3.97 38.83 28.36
CA VAL A 705 -5.17 38.25 27.75
C VAL A 705 -6.33 39.21 27.92
N ALA A 706 -7.15 39.42 26.89
CA ALA A 706 -8.31 40.29 26.96
C ALA A 706 -9.55 39.67 26.32
N LEU A 707 -10.72 40.08 26.80
CA LEU A 707 -12.04 39.74 26.25
C LEU A 707 -12.73 41.04 25.83
N GLY A 708 -13.36 41.06 24.66
CA GLY A 708 -14.13 42.22 24.22
C GLY A 708 -14.80 42.08 22.85
N THR A 709 -15.58 43.10 22.48
CA THR A 709 -16.08 43.29 21.11
C THR A 709 -15.05 44.03 20.26
N GLU A 710 -15.21 44.04 18.94
CA GLU A 710 -14.35 44.84 18.07
C GLU A 710 -14.36 46.33 18.44
N ALA A 711 -15.54 46.89 18.72
CA ALA A 711 -15.69 48.29 19.13
C ALA A 711 -14.96 48.59 20.45
N GLU A 712 -15.04 47.69 21.44
CA GLU A 712 -14.33 47.82 22.72
C GLU A 712 -12.81 47.75 22.54
N PHE A 713 -12.31 46.85 21.68
CA PHE A 713 -10.90 46.76 21.35
C PHE A 713 -10.39 47.99 20.58
N ALA A 714 -11.17 48.48 19.60
CA ALA A 714 -10.85 49.69 18.85
C ALA A 714 -10.80 50.93 19.74
N ALA A 715 -11.67 51.00 20.76
CA ALA A 715 -11.67 52.06 21.77
C ALA A 715 -10.54 51.92 22.82
N GLY A 716 -9.78 50.82 22.80
CA GLY A 716 -8.72 50.56 23.79
C GLY A 716 -9.24 50.20 25.19
N ALA A 717 -10.52 49.88 25.32
CA ALA A 717 -11.20 49.57 26.57
C ALA A 717 -11.93 48.22 26.46
N PRO A 718 -11.19 47.09 26.42
CA PRO A 718 -11.81 45.76 26.31
C PRO A 718 -12.67 45.48 27.55
N TYR A 719 -13.75 44.71 27.37
CA TYR A 719 -14.64 44.28 28.45
C TYR A 719 -13.89 43.75 29.68
N ARG A 720 -12.85 42.92 29.47
CA ARG A 720 -11.99 42.44 30.55
C ARG A 720 -10.54 42.32 30.07
N LEU A 721 -9.59 42.89 30.82
CA LEU A 721 -8.15 42.80 30.55
C LEU A 721 -7.43 42.15 31.73
N TYR A 722 -6.77 41.01 31.48
CA TYR A 722 -5.90 40.30 32.40
C TYR A 722 -4.44 40.63 32.06
N ALA A 723 -3.83 41.53 32.82
CA ALA A 723 -2.46 42.01 32.57
C ALA A 723 -1.56 42.02 33.82
N SER A 724 -2.15 42.01 35.03
CA SER A 724 -1.40 42.05 36.28
C SER A 724 -0.94 40.64 36.66
N ARG A 725 0.37 40.36 36.58
CA ARG A 725 0.93 39.06 36.99
C ARG A 725 0.73 38.81 38.49
N VAL A 726 0.22 37.63 38.82
CA VAL A 726 0.09 37.08 40.19
C VAL A 726 0.60 35.64 40.20
N GLU A 727 0.74 35.04 41.38
CA GLU A 727 1.37 33.72 41.55
C GLU A 727 0.73 32.61 40.68
N GLU A 728 -0.60 32.60 40.56
CA GLU A 728 -1.35 31.58 39.80
C GLU A 728 -1.76 32.01 38.37
N GLY A 729 -1.37 33.21 37.90
CA GLY A 729 -1.73 33.68 36.55
C GLY A 729 -1.77 35.19 36.34
N LEU A 730 -2.82 35.68 35.67
CA LEU A 730 -3.05 37.08 35.35
C LEU A 730 -4.36 37.57 35.97
N ALA A 731 -4.30 38.64 36.76
CA ALA A 731 -5.46 39.28 37.37
C ALA A 731 -5.99 40.42 36.49
N ALA A 732 -7.31 40.58 36.49
CA ALA A 732 -7.99 41.75 35.95
C ALA A 732 -8.11 42.86 37.00
N ALA A 733 -8.37 44.10 36.57
CA ALA A 733 -8.57 45.25 37.47
C ALA A 733 -9.74 45.04 38.45
N ALA A 734 -10.74 44.24 38.06
CA ALA A 734 -11.89 43.88 38.90
C ALA A 734 -11.61 42.75 39.91
N GLY A 735 -10.41 42.15 39.91
CA GLY A 735 -10.02 41.06 40.80
C GLY A 735 -10.20 39.65 40.23
N ASP A 736 -10.83 39.51 39.06
CA ASP A 736 -10.98 38.22 38.36
C ASP A 736 -9.62 37.63 37.98
N LEU A 737 -9.44 36.32 38.18
CA LEU A 737 -8.18 35.62 37.95
C LEU A 737 -8.26 34.67 36.73
N LEU A 738 -7.43 34.95 35.72
CA LEU A 738 -7.14 34.02 34.64
C LEU A 738 -5.93 33.15 35.02
N ARG A 739 -6.12 31.84 35.11
CA ARG A 739 -5.02 30.91 35.42
C ARG A 739 -4.13 30.71 34.20
N VAL A 740 -2.82 30.81 34.39
CA VAL A 740 -1.83 30.54 33.34
C VAL A 740 -1.21 29.17 33.59
N LEU A 741 -1.67 28.15 32.85
CA LEU A 741 -1.19 26.77 32.98
C LEU A 741 0.16 26.57 32.27
N SER A 742 0.38 27.31 31.18
CA SER A 742 1.68 27.44 30.51
C SER A 742 1.78 28.85 29.95
N GLY A 743 2.73 29.63 30.44
CA GLY A 743 2.93 31.03 30.01
C GLY A 743 4.23 31.28 29.26
N ARG A 744 5.09 30.26 29.15
CA ARG A 744 6.37 30.30 28.45
C ARG A 744 6.67 28.97 27.74
N GLY A 745 7.46 29.01 26.67
CA GLY A 745 7.87 27.84 25.89
C GLY A 745 7.04 27.67 24.61
N ASP A 746 6.94 26.43 24.13
CA ASP A 746 6.34 26.07 22.83
C ASP A 746 4.81 26.12 22.78
N SER A 747 4.18 26.35 23.94
CA SER A 747 2.73 26.42 24.08
C SER A 747 2.31 27.40 25.16
N LEU A 748 1.24 28.15 24.86
CA LEU A 748 0.52 28.98 25.80
C LEU A 748 -0.77 28.28 26.18
N ARG A 749 -1.04 28.15 27.48
CA ARG A 749 -2.28 27.58 28.02
C ARG A 749 -2.84 28.47 29.10
N VAL A 750 -4.07 28.91 28.89
CA VAL A 750 -4.80 29.80 29.80
C VAL A 750 -6.16 29.23 30.12
N ARG A 751 -6.61 29.40 31.36
CA ARG A 751 -7.95 29.03 31.82
C ARG A 751 -8.67 30.25 32.38
N PHE A 752 -9.83 30.53 31.82
CA PHE A 752 -10.73 31.60 32.23
C PHE A 752 -11.43 31.25 33.56
N PRO A 753 -11.79 32.26 34.37
CA PRO A 753 -12.54 32.04 35.61
C PRO A 753 -14.00 31.60 35.37
N GLU A 754 -14.52 31.82 34.16
CA GLU A 754 -15.88 31.52 33.74
C GLU A 754 -15.85 30.79 32.40
N VAL A 755 -16.85 29.95 32.14
CA VAL A 755 -17.05 29.31 30.84
C VAL A 755 -17.53 30.36 29.84
N LEU A 756 -16.88 30.40 28.67
CA LEU A 756 -17.28 31.25 27.54
C LEU A 756 -18.26 30.47 26.66
N ASP A 757 -19.54 30.57 27.00
CA ASP A 757 -20.67 29.89 26.32
C ASP A 757 -21.73 30.86 25.76
N GLN A 758 -21.68 32.15 26.13
CA GLN A 758 -22.66 33.15 25.73
C GLN A 758 -22.27 33.88 24.44
N ALA A 759 -23.22 33.95 23.51
CA ALA A 759 -23.13 34.78 22.32
C ALA A 759 -23.40 36.27 22.63
N MET A 760 -22.88 37.17 21.79
CA MET A 760 -23.00 38.63 21.97
C MET A 760 -24.39 39.23 21.64
N GLY A 761 -25.39 38.39 21.33
CA GLY A 761 -26.77 38.78 21.04
C GLY A 761 -27.18 38.66 19.56
N ASN A 762 -28.47 38.88 19.27
CA ASN A 762 -29.10 38.53 17.98
C ASN A 762 -28.49 39.17 16.72
N ALA A 763 -27.83 40.33 16.84
CA ALA A 763 -27.35 41.08 15.67
C ALA A 763 -26.26 40.34 14.86
N SER A 764 -25.55 39.38 15.49
CA SER A 764 -24.50 38.57 14.86
C SER A 764 -24.89 37.09 14.72
N ASN A 765 -26.14 36.74 14.97
CA ASN A 765 -26.59 35.35 14.96
C ASN A 765 -26.89 34.87 13.55
N ILE A 766 -26.50 33.63 13.28
CA ILE A 766 -26.85 32.89 12.07
C ILE A 766 -28.01 31.97 12.41
N PHE A 767 -29.13 32.18 11.74
CA PHE A 767 -30.36 31.42 11.94
C PHE A 767 -30.46 30.32 10.89
N TYR A 768 -30.64 29.07 11.31
CA TYR A 768 -30.80 27.94 10.40
C TYR A 768 -32.25 27.46 10.38
N ARG A 769 -32.77 27.11 9.20
CA ARG A 769 -34.04 26.38 9.07
C ARG A 769 -33.79 24.95 8.65
N ARG A 770 -34.65 24.03 9.09
CA ARG A 770 -34.64 22.64 8.64
C ARG A 770 -35.16 22.56 7.21
N VAL A 771 -34.54 21.68 6.43
CA VAL A 771 -34.79 21.49 5.00
C VAL A 771 -35.50 20.15 4.82
N GLU A 772 -36.53 20.13 3.99
CA GLU A 772 -37.22 18.89 3.62
C GLU A 772 -36.66 18.29 2.33
N GLU A 773 -36.84 16.99 2.15
CA GLU A 773 -36.45 16.33 0.91
C GLU A 773 -37.18 16.95 -0.29
N GLY A 774 -36.44 17.22 -1.36
CA GLY A 774 -36.89 17.89 -2.57
C GLY A 774 -36.86 19.42 -2.50
N GLU A 775 -36.65 20.03 -1.32
CA GLU A 775 -36.62 21.48 -1.18
C GLU A 775 -35.34 22.09 -1.78
N GLU A 776 -35.47 23.27 -2.41
CA GLU A 776 -34.35 23.95 -3.05
C GLU A 776 -33.54 24.78 -2.05
N VAL A 777 -32.23 24.54 -2.01
CA VAL A 777 -31.28 25.26 -1.15
C VAL A 777 -30.11 25.80 -1.98
N PRO A 778 -29.60 27.01 -1.67
CA PRO A 778 -28.54 27.64 -2.45
C PRO A 778 -27.14 27.12 -2.08
N THR A 779 -27.04 26.12 -1.21
CA THR A 779 -25.79 25.59 -0.68
C THR A 779 -25.57 24.15 -1.08
N SER A 780 -24.32 23.69 -1.10
CA SER A 780 -23.93 22.30 -1.22
C SER A 780 -24.39 21.47 -0.01
N GLU A 781 -24.12 20.16 0.02
CA GLU A 781 -24.36 19.35 1.23
C GLU A 781 -23.48 19.80 2.40
N GLY A 782 -22.26 20.28 2.13
CA GLY A 782 -21.36 20.86 3.12
C GLY A 782 -21.72 22.27 3.60
N GLY A 783 -22.80 22.88 3.10
CA GLY A 783 -23.26 24.21 3.54
C GLY A 783 -22.61 25.41 2.83
N THR A 784 -21.76 25.19 1.83
CA THR A 784 -21.13 26.25 1.02
C THR A 784 -22.08 26.73 -0.07
N LEU A 785 -22.15 28.03 -0.36
CA LEU A 785 -22.96 28.54 -1.48
C LEU A 785 -22.53 27.91 -2.81
N LEU A 786 -23.51 27.50 -3.63
CA LEU A 786 -23.26 26.92 -4.94
C LEU A 786 -22.87 28.02 -5.93
N ASP A 787 -21.73 27.81 -6.60
CA ASP A 787 -21.37 28.55 -7.80
C ASP A 787 -21.76 27.76 -9.07
N GLN A 788 -21.55 28.37 -10.24
CA GLN A 788 -21.88 27.74 -11.52
C GLN A 788 -21.15 26.40 -11.73
N VAL A 789 -19.90 26.30 -11.26
CA VAL A 789 -19.08 25.10 -11.46
C VAL A 789 -19.60 23.97 -10.58
N ALA A 790 -19.81 24.23 -9.29
CA ALA A 790 -20.37 23.29 -8.32
C ALA A 790 -21.76 22.82 -8.77
N TYR A 791 -22.63 23.75 -9.18
CA TYR A 791 -23.96 23.43 -9.70
C TYR A 791 -23.90 22.52 -10.94
N SER A 792 -23.01 22.82 -11.90
CA SER A 792 -22.87 22.03 -13.14
C SER A 792 -22.41 20.58 -12.91
N ARG A 793 -21.75 20.31 -11.77
CA ARG A 793 -21.28 18.97 -11.37
C ARG A 793 -22.36 18.15 -10.66
N LEU A 794 -23.46 18.78 -10.22
CA LEU A 794 -24.56 18.07 -9.58
C LEU A 794 -25.26 17.15 -10.60
N PRO A 795 -25.71 15.95 -10.18
CA PRO A 795 -26.63 15.14 -10.98
C PRO A 795 -27.83 15.97 -11.42
N GLU A 796 -28.30 15.78 -12.65
CA GLU A 796 -29.44 16.51 -13.22
C GLU A 796 -30.69 16.49 -12.33
N GLN A 797 -30.90 15.39 -11.60
CA GLN A 797 -32.02 15.22 -10.67
C GLN A 797 -31.91 16.09 -9.41
N GLN A 798 -30.69 16.49 -9.03
CA GLN A 798 -30.38 17.35 -7.88
C GLN A 798 -30.25 18.82 -8.27
N GLN A 799 -30.15 19.15 -9.55
CA GLN A 799 -30.13 20.53 -10.03
C GLN A 799 -31.52 21.18 -9.80
N GLY A 800 -31.52 22.28 -9.05
CA GLY A 800 -32.69 23.11 -8.75
C GLY A 800 -32.77 24.35 -9.63
N ALA A 801 -33.49 25.38 -9.19
CA ALA A 801 -33.58 26.65 -9.93
C ALA A 801 -32.23 27.39 -10.02
N ILE A 802 -32.05 28.13 -11.11
CA ILE A 802 -31.08 29.22 -11.21
C ILE A 802 -31.88 30.52 -11.17
N ARG A 803 -31.54 31.40 -10.22
CA ARG A 803 -32.27 32.65 -10.00
C ARG A 803 -31.36 33.84 -10.29
N TYR A 804 -31.89 34.80 -11.01
CA TYR A 804 -31.19 35.99 -11.46
C TYR A 804 -31.76 37.21 -10.73
N PHE A 805 -30.88 38.10 -10.27
CA PHE A 805 -31.31 39.26 -9.51
C PHE A 805 -30.87 40.56 -10.20
N GLU A 806 -31.79 41.51 -10.33
CA GLU A 806 -31.48 42.89 -10.67
C GLU A 806 -31.10 43.66 -9.40
N LYS A 807 -30.10 44.53 -9.52
CA LYS A 807 -29.67 45.42 -8.47
C LYS A 807 -30.37 46.77 -8.65
N LEU A 808 -31.26 47.09 -7.73
CA LEU A 808 -31.96 48.37 -7.70
C LEU A 808 -31.25 49.29 -6.70
N VAL A 809 -30.97 50.53 -7.13
CA VAL A 809 -30.40 51.57 -6.26
C VAL A 809 -31.54 52.43 -5.75
N GLU A 810 -31.80 52.36 -4.45
CA GLU A 810 -32.81 53.14 -3.74
C GLU A 810 -32.13 54.21 -2.86
N ASP A 811 -32.89 55.21 -2.39
CA ASP A 811 -32.36 56.34 -1.61
C ASP A 811 -31.74 55.93 -0.25
N ASP A 812 -32.05 54.72 0.24
CA ASP A 812 -31.62 54.15 1.52
C ASP A 812 -30.71 52.91 1.39
N GLY A 813 -30.36 52.49 0.17
CA GLY A 813 -29.45 51.36 -0.07
C GLY A 813 -29.64 50.66 -1.41
N GLU A 814 -29.07 49.47 -1.51
CA GLU A 814 -29.20 48.60 -2.68
C GLU A 814 -30.18 47.47 -2.36
N SER A 815 -31.19 47.27 -3.19
CA SER A 815 -32.15 46.17 -3.07
C SER A 815 -32.01 45.18 -4.23
N LEU A 816 -32.44 43.93 -4.03
CA LEU A 816 -32.37 42.87 -5.03
C LEU A 816 -33.78 42.41 -5.42
N GLU A 817 -34.11 42.55 -6.71
CA GLU A 817 -35.35 42.05 -7.30
C GLU A 817 -35.05 40.81 -8.15
N GLU A 818 -35.85 39.74 -8.02
CA GLU A 818 -35.67 38.53 -8.84
C GLU A 818 -36.25 38.78 -10.24
N VAL A 819 -35.44 38.59 -11.28
CA VAL A 819 -35.81 38.78 -12.69
C VAL A 819 -35.58 37.48 -13.48
N ASP A 820 -36.19 37.37 -14.66
CA ASP A 820 -35.90 36.23 -15.54
C ASP A 820 -34.53 36.35 -16.23
N GLU A 821 -34.02 35.23 -16.73
CA GLU A 821 -32.70 35.15 -17.37
C GLU A 821 -32.56 36.13 -18.55
N GLN A 822 -33.63 36.31 -19.32
CA GLN A 822 -33.61 37.14 -20.51
C GLN A 822 -33.54 38.63 -20.13
N THR A 823 -34.26 39.03 -19.09
CA THR A 823 -34.21 40.37 -18.51
C THR A 823 -32.83 40.64 -17.93
N PHE A 824 -32.28 39.71 -17.14
CA PHE A 824 -30.94 39.80 -16.57
C PHE A 824 -29.84 39.93 -17.63
N ALA A 825 -29.93 39.15 -18.71
CA ALA A 825 -28.97 39.21 -19.82
C ALA A 825 -28.96 40.57 -20.54
N ASN A 826 -30.07 41.31 -20.49
CA ASN A 826 -30.22 42.63 -21.09
C ASN A 826 -29.90 43.79 -20.12
N LEU A 827 -29.72 43.53 -18.82
CA LEU A 827 -29.30 44.55 -17.86
C LEU A 827 -27.87 45.01 -18.14
N ALA A 828 -27.62 46.29 -17.88
CA ALA A 828 -26.26 46.83 -17.86
C ALA A 828 -25.43 46.15 -16.75
N PRO A 829 -24.11 45.94 -16.92
CA PRO A 829 -23.29 45.21 -15.94
C PRO A 829 -23.38 45.74 -14.51
N GLU A 830 -23.64 47.04 -14.34
CA GLU A 830 -23.75 47.71 -13.04
C GLU A 830 -25.09 47.45 -12.34
N ALA A 831 -26.14 47.12 -13.11
CA ALA A 831 -27.48 46.79 -12.62
C ALA A 831 -27.67 45.27 -12.41
N ARG A 832 -26.67 44.44 -12.74
CA ARG A 832 -26.73 43.00 -12.51
C ARG A 832 -26.41 42.67 -11.06
N GLY A 833 -27.39 42.11 -10.35
CA GLY A 833 -27.22 41.48 -9.06
C GLY A 833 -26.60 40.08 -9.16
N PRO A 834 -26.55 39.34 -8.03
CA PRO A 834 -25.98 38.00 -8.01
C PRO A 834 -26.82 37.00 -8.82
N VAL A 835 -26.16 35.96 -9.35
CA VAL A 835 -26.85 34.76 -9.84
C VAL A 835 -26.73 33.69 -8.76
N ARG A 836 -27.86 33.11 -8.35
CA ARG A 836 -27.90 32.09 -7.30
C ARG A 836 -28.28 30.73 -7.89
N PHE A 837 -27.52 29.72 -7.52
CA PHE A 837 -27.70 28.35 -7.98
C PHE A 837 -28.27 27.51 -6.83
N PHE A 838 -29.32 26.74 -7.08
CA PHE A 838 -29.97 25.92 -6.06
C PHE A 838 -29.82 24.44 -6.36
N ARG A 839 -29.72 23.61 -5.32
CA ARG A 839 -29.89 22.17 -5.43
C ARG A 839 -31.17 21.73 -4.74
N LYS A 840 -31.75 20.64 -5.20
CA LYS A 840 -32.81 19.93 -4.49
C LYS A 840 -32.18 19.09 -3.38
N ALA A 841 -32.65 19.28 -2.15
CA ALA A 841 -32.20 18.53 -0.99
C ALA A 841 -32.59 17.05 -1.14
N THR A 842 -31.65 16.16 -0.87
CA THR A 842 -31.78 14.71 -1.06
C THR A 842 -31.90 13.93 0.26
N SER A 843 -31.78 14.61 1.40
CA SER A 843 -31.88 14.02 2.73
C SER A 843 -32.81 14.84 3.63
N LEU A 844 -33.52 14.15 4.52
CA LEU A 844 -34.48 14.70 5.49
C LEU A 844 -33.82 15.39 6.70
N THR A 845 -32.49 15.47 6.77
CA THR A 845 -31.74 15.91 7.96
C THR A 845 -30.94 17.20 7.74
N GLY A 846 -31.12 17.90 6.62
CA GLY A 846 -30.38 19.13 6.31
C GLY A 846 -30.89 20.37 7.05
N GLU A 847 -29.98 21.27 7.42
CA GLU A 847 -30.28 22.64 7.87
C GLU A 847 -29.62 23.64 6.92
N THR A 848 -30.24 24.80 6.70
CA THR A 848 -29.69 25.88 5.87
C THR A 848 -29.86 27.23 6.54
N ALA A 849 -28.86 28.11 6.39
CA ALA A 849 -28.92 29.48 6.90
C ALA A 849 -29.67 30.45 5.96
N PHE A 850 -30.21 29.95 4.85
CA PHE A 850 -30.79 30.76 3.79
C PHE A 850 -32.30 30.52 3.65
N ASP A 851 -33.03 31.54 3.22
CA ASP A 851 -34.45 31.43 2.87
C ASP A 851 -34.66 30.76 1.49
N GLN A 852 -35.85 30.91 0.90
CA GLN A 852 -36.17 30.33 -0.41
C GLN A 852 -35.63 31.14 -1.60
N ARG A 853 -35.29 32.42 -1.40
CA ARG A 853 -34.63 33.29 -2.40
C ARG A 853 -33.11 33.15 -2.34
N GLY A 854 -32.60 32.48 -1.31
CA GLY A 854 -31.18 32.32 -1.03
C GLY A 854 -30.58 33.52 -0.28
N ASP A 855 -31.42 34.32 0.37
CA ASP A 855 -30.99 35.37 1.29
C ASP A 855 -30.74 34.77 2.69
N PRO A 856 -29.75 35.27 3.47
CA PRO A 856 -29.57 34.84 4.85
C PRO A 856 -30.84 35.05 5.68
N LEU A 857 -31.20 34.06 6.50
CA LEU A 857 -32.38 34.15 7.37
C LEU A 857 -32.22 35.26 8.41
N THR A 858 -33.17 36.19 8.41
CA THR A 858 -33.30 37.19 9.47
C THR A 858 -33.95 36.56 10.71
N ALA A 859 -33.75 37.19 11.87
CA ALA A 859 -34.40 36.77 13.12
C ALA A 859 -35.94 36.75 12.97
N GLU A 860 -36.51 37.77 12.33
CA GLU A 860 -37.96 37.85 12.08
C GLU A 860 -38.46 36.72 11.18
N ALA A 861 -37.72 36.42 10.10
CA ALA A 861 -38.07 35.31 9.21
C ALA A 861 -37.98 33.97 9.94
N TYR A 862 -36.95 33.74 10.74
CA TYR A 862 -36.80 32.53 11.55
C TYR A 862 -37.91 32.37 12.59
N ASP A 863 -38.27 33.44 13.30
CA ASP A 863 -39.32 33.43 14.33
C ASP A 863 -40.72 33.19 13.72
N SER A 864 -40.91 33.55 12.45
CA SER A 864 -42.14 33.26 11.70
C SER A 864 -42.28 31.79 11.26
N LEU A 865 -41.18 31.02 11.26
CA LEU A 865 -41.20 29.61 10.88
C LEU A 865 -41.95 28.75 11.91
N PRO A 866 -42.67 27.70 11.49
CA PRO A 866 -43.18 26.69 12.41
C PRO A 866 -42.03 26.09 13.24
N ARG A 867 -42.27 25.78 14.52
CA ARG A 867 -41.26 25.17 15.41
C ARG A 867 -40.62 23.90 14.84
N SER A 868 -41.35 23.14 14.02
CA SER A 868 -40.82 21.95 13.33
C SER A 868 -39.78 22.27 12.26
N ARG A 869 -39.78 23.50 11.74
CA ARG A 869 -38.92 24.02 10.66
C ARG A 869 -37.79 24.91 11.19
N GLN A 870 -37.84 25.32 12.46
CA GLN A 870 -36.76 26.03 13.12
C GLN A 870 -35.58 25.09 13.38
N GLY A 871 -34.42 25.44 12.83
CA GLY A 871 -33.15 24.76 13.07
C GLY A 871 -32.31 25.48 14.14
N LYS A 872 -31.00 25.23 14.15
CA LYS A 872 -30.09 25.85 15.12
C LYS A 872 -29.98 27.38 14.97
N VAL A 873 -29.74 28.06 16.09
CA VAL A 873 -29.31 29.46 16.12
C VAL A 873 -27.87 29.47 16.59
N VAL A 874 -26.96 29.99 15.78
CA VAL A 874 -25.52 30.03 16.07
C VAL A 874 -25.11 31.48 16.30
N GLY A 875 -24.59 31.79 17.48
CA GLY A 875 -24.05 33.10 17.82
C GLY A 875 -22.53 33.07 17.96
N GLN A 876 -21.90 34.25 17.94
CA GLN A 876 -20.47 34.42 18.18
C GLN A 876 -20.22 34.85 19.63
N THR A 877 -19.23 34.26 20.29
CA THR A 877 -18.76 34.71 21.60
C THR A 877 -18.03 36.05 21.51
N ARG A 878 -17.74 36.68 22.66
CA ARG A 878 -16.77 37.79 22.69
C ARG A 878 -15.42 37.33 22.14
N LEU A 879 -14.71 38.25 21.47
CA LEU A 879 -13.36 37.98 20.99
C LEU A 879 -12.41 37.82 22.18
N VAL A 880 -11.57 36.79 22.10
CA VAL A 880 -10.44 36.61 23.02
C VAL A 880 -9.17 37.09 22.32
N ARG A 881 -8.41 37.98 22.95
CA ARG A 881 -7.08 38.38 22.47
C ARG A 881 -6.00 37.85 23.39
N LEU A 882 -5.11 37.00 22.87
CA LEU A 882 -3.91 36.55 23.56
C LEU A 882 -2.70 37.32 22.99
N ARG A 883 -2.00 38.08 23.84
CA ARG A 883 -0.76 38.76 23.45
C ARG A 883 0.46 38.04 24.00
N PHE A 884 1.46 37.80 23.16
CA PHE A 884 2.71 37.16 23.55
C PHE A 884 3.92 37.74 22.81
N ALA A 885 5.12 37.57 23.35
CA ALA A 885 6.37 37.91 22.69
C ALA A 885 7.12 36.63 22.26
N ALA A 886 7.65 36.60 21.04
CA ALA A 886 8.45 35.48 20.53
C ALA A 886 9.47 35.95 19.48
N GLU A 887 10.49 35.13 19.24
CA GLU A 887 11.43 35.27 18.12
C GLU A 887 11.08 34.22 17.05
N VAL A 888 10.73 34.65 15.84
CA VAL A 888 10.36 33.73 14.74
C VAL A 888 11.51 33.62 13.77
N PHE A 889 11.98 32.41 13.50
CA PHE A 889 13.15 32.15 12.64
C PHE A 889 12.78 31.57 11.26
N LEU A 890 11.54 31.09 11.11
CA LEU A 890 11.12 30.30 9.96
C LEU A 890 9.89 30.93 9.29
N HIS A 891 9.97 31.08 7.97
CA HIS A 891 8.86 31.51 7.15
C HIS A 891 7.76 30.45 7.13
N GLY A 892 6.51 30.82 7.38
CA GLY A 892 5.40 29.85 7.44
C GLY A 892 5.30 29.12 8.78
N THR A 893 5.79 29.71 9.88
CA THR A 893 5.57 29.16 11.22
C THR A 893 4.08 29.18 11.54
N ARG A 894 3.49 28.03 11.88
CA ARG A 894 2.04 27.88 12.09
C ARG A 894 1.70 27.85 13.57
N LEU A 895 0.57 28.42 13.94
CA LEU A 895 0.00 28.26 15.28
C LEU A 895 -1.22 27.34 15.23
N LYS A 896 -1.27 26.38 16.14
CA LYS A 896 -2.40 25.48 16.38
C LYS A 896 -3.18 25.99 17.59
N LEU A 897 -4.42 26.38 17.35
CA LEU A 897 -5.39 26.80 18.36
C LEU A 897 -6.23 25.60 18.80
N ALA A 898 -6.50 25.47 20.09
CA ALA A 898 -7.45 24.52 20.62
C ALA A 898 -8.20 25.08 21.84
N GLY A 899 -9.47 24.76 21.98
CA GLY A 899 -10.30 25.13 23.13
C GLY A 899 -10.97 23.92 23.76
N ARG A 900 -11.23 23.97 25.06
CA ARG A 900 -12.05 22.94 25.75
C ARG A 900 -12.88 23.52 26.87
N ASN A 901 -13.93 22.80 27.24
CA ASN A 901 -14.60 22.97 28.52
C ASN A 901 -13.98 22.02 29.57
N ALA A 902 -12.97 22.50 30.28
CA ALA A 902 -12.31 21.76 31.35
C ALA A 902 -13.21 21.58 32.58
N THR A 903 -14.17 22.49 32.81
CA THR A 903 -15.14 22.41 33.91
C THR A 903 -16.03 21.17 33.82
N VAL A 904 -16.50 20.81 32.63
CA VAL A 904 -17.29 19.57 32.40
C VAL A 904 -16.47 18.39 31.86
N GLY A 905 -15.14 18.55 31.76
CA GLY A 905 -14.23 17.47 31.37
C GLY A 905 -14.20 17.15 29.88
N LEU A 906 -14.62 18.07 29.01
CA LEU A 906 -14.52 17.88 27.55
C LEU A 906 -13.05 17.97 27.07
N PRO A 907 -12.67 17.17 26.07
CA PRO A 907 -11.33 17.21 25.49
C PRO A 907 -11.10 18.49 24.67
N PHE A 908 -9.85 18.71 24.26
CA PHE A 908 -9.53 19.80 23.34
C PHE A 908 -10.20 19.59 21.99
N GLN A 909 -10.81 20.67 21.50
CA GLN A 909 -11.30 20.81 20.15
C GLN A 909 -10.36 21.76 19.40
N LEU A 910 -9.85 21.31 18.26
CA LEU A 910 -8.97 22.11 17.41
C LEU A 910 -9.74 23.24 16.71
N GLY A 911 -9.13 24.43 16.71
CA GLY A 911 -9.59 25.59 15.97
C GLY A 911 -8.78 25.82 14.70
N GLY A 912 -9.41 26.42 13.69
CA GLY A 912 -8.79 26.76 12.41
C GLY A 912 -8.24 28.18 12.37
N GLY A 913 -7.41 28.47 11.37
CA GLY A 913 -7.08 29.85 10.99
C GLY A 913 -8.16 30.43 10.08
N GLY A 914 -8.52 31.70 10.27
CA GLY A 914 -9.43 32.42 9.39
C GLY A 914 -9.41 33.93 9.64
N GLU A 915 -10.27 34.66 8.93
CA GLU A 915 -10.54 36.08 9.20
C GLU A 915 -11.50 36.15 10.40
N VAL A 916 -10.97 36.63 11.53
CA VAL A 916 -11.71 36.63 12.81
C VAL A 916 -12.13 38.04 13.18
N THR A 917 -11.35 39.05 12.79
CA THR A 917 -11.65 40.44 13.15
C THR A 917 -11.24 41.44 12.07
N SER A 918 -12.00 42.52 11.95
CA SER A 918 -11.68 43.66 11.09
C SER A 918 -10.58 44.59 11.67
N LEU A 919 -10.16 44.36 12.91
CA LEU A 919 -9.17 45.18 13.63
C LEU A 919 -7.75 45.04 13.07
N THR A 920 -7.48 43.94 12.37
CA THR A 920 -6.16 43.61 11.81
C THR A 920 -6.33 43.16 10.36
N PRO A 921 -5.35 43.43 9.48
CA PRO A 921 -5.38 42.90 8.12
C PRO A 921 -4.86 41.45 8.04
N GLY A 922 -4.84 40.72 9.16
CA GLY A 922 -4.46 39.32 9.18
C GLY A 922 -5.57 38.43 8.64
N SER A 923 -5.26 37.19 8.30
CA SER A 923 -6.24 36.26 7.69
C SER A 923 -6.06 34.80 8.11
N GLY A 924 -5.36 34.54 9.22
CA GLY A 924 -5.15 33.19 9.73
C GLY A 924 -4.05 33.10 10.78
N LEU A 925 -3.58 31.87 11.06
CA LEU A 925 -2.64 31.53 12.15
C LEU A 925 -1.22 31.19 11.66
N VAL A 926 -0.72 31.91 10.65
CA VAL A 926 0.61 31.68 10.07
C VAL A 926 1.44 32.96 10.14
N VAL A 927 2.72 32.81 10.52
CA VAL A 927 3.70 33.89 10.58
C VAL A 927 4.79 33.68 9.52
N SER A 928 4.97 34.71 8.71
CA SER A 928 5.95 34.85 7.64
C SER A 928 7.15 35.66 8.11
N ALA A 929 8.26 34.97 8.40
CA ALA A 929 9.54 35.61 8.64
C ALA A 929 10.23 35.93 7.30
N LEU A 930 10.16 37.19 6.84
CA LEU A 930 10.66 37.63 5.53
C LEU A 930 12.01 38.40 5.69
N GLY A 931 13.01 38.11 4.84
CA GLY A 931 14.27 38.87 4.78
C GLY A 931 15.54 38.21 5.35
N ALA A 932 15.56 36.89 5.56
CA ALA A 932 16.79 36.16 5.86
C ALA A 932 17.45 35.60 4.59
N ASP A 933 18.41 36.33 4.02
CA ASP A 933 19.21 35.88 2.87
C ASP A 933 20.26 34.82 3.26
N ASP A 934 20.72 34.84 4.52
CA ASP A 934 21.74 33.93 5.06
C ASP A 934 21.13 32.79 5.89
N LEU A 935 21.60 31.55 5.68
CA LEU A 935 21.21 30.36 6.45
C LEU A 935 21.64 30.41 7.93
N VAL A 936 22.76 31.09 8.22
CA VAL A 936 23.37 31.20 9.56
C VAL A 936 23.62 32.67 9.90
N ARG A 937 23.09 33.16 11.03
CA ARG A 937 23.39 34.50 11.59
C ARG A 937 23.65 34.47 13.08
N ASP A 938 23.97 35.64 13.65
CA ASP A 938 24.13 35.89 15.08
C ASP A 938 25.11 34.94 15.78
N MET A 939 26.17 34.56 15.05
CA MET A 939 27.20 33.68 15.57
C MET A 939 28.04 34.41 16.63
N GLU A 940 27.95 33.93 17.86
CA GLU A 940 28.63 34.42 19.05
C GLU A 940 29.33 33.28 19.77
N ILE A 941 30.45 33.59 20.43
CA ILE A 941 31.21 32.62 21.21
C ILE A 941 31.46 33.25 22.57
N GLN A 942 30.98 32.61 23.64
CA GLN A 942 31.12 33.10 25.01
C GLN A 942 31.50 31.96 25.96
N PRO A 943 32.50 32.16 26.84
CA PRO A 943 33.42 33.29 26.86
C PRO A 943 34.40 33.22 25.67
N ASN A 944 34.96 34.38 25.30
CA ASN A 944 36.01 34.49 24.27
C ASN A 944 36.94 35.64 24.66
N LEU A 945 38.12 35.41 25.25
CA LEU A 945 38.86 34.16 25.48
C LEU A 945 38.22 33.18 26.48
N PHE A 946 38.44 31.87 26.31
CA PHE A 946 38.09 30.83 27.30
C PHE A 946 39.32 30.05 27.79
N THR A 947 39.24 29.50 29.00
CA THR A 947 40.38 28.96 29.76
C THR A 947 40.15 27.53 30.24
N PRO A 948 40.38 26.49 29.40
CA PRO A 948 40.11 25.09 29.73
C PRO A 948 41.21 24.49 30.64
N ASN A 949 41.44 25.08 31.82
CA ASN A 949 42.47 24.68 32.80
C ASN A 949 41.93 23.77 33.92
N GLY A 950 40.61 23.56 33.98
CA GLY A 950 39.93 22.73 34.96
C GLY A 950 39.65 23.40 36.30
N ASP A 951 39.69 24.74 36.38
CA ASP A 951 39.41 25.49 37.61
C ASP A 951 37.92 25.79 37.85
N GLY A 952 37.05 25.39 36.91
CA GLY A 952 35.61 25.59 36.94
C GLY A 952 35.15 26.93 36.35
N ILE A 953 36.07 27.78 35.88
CA ILE A 953 35.80 29.13 35.37
C ILE A 953 36.21 29.20 33.90
N ASN A 954 35.27 29.55 33.02
CA ASN A 954 35.51 29.70 31.57
C ASN A 954 36.14 28.46 30.90
N ASP A 955 35.99 27.26 31.48
CA ASP A 955 36.54 26.02 30.95
C ASP A 955 35.92 25.58 29.62
N VAL A 956 34.72 26.07 29.32
CA VAL A 956 33.94 25.67 28.15
C VAL A 956 33.45 26.92 27.41
N ALA A 957 33.77 27.02 26.12
CA ALA A 957 33.21 28.01 25.22
C ALA A 957 31.87 27.53 24.64
N THR A 958 30.84 28.36 24.76
CA THR A 958 29.54 28.13 24.10
C THR A 958 29.50 28.90 22.79
N ILE A 959 29.34 28.18 21.69
CA ILE A 959 29.18 28.69 20.32
C ILE A 959 27.67 28.77 20.05
N GLY A 960 27.12 29.98 20.12
CA GLY A 960 25.72 30.26 19.81
C GLY A 960 25.55 30.77 18.37
N PHE A 961 24.55 30.28 17.64
CA PHE A 961 24.20 30.77 16.30
C PHE A 961 22.71 30.56 16.01
N SER A 962 22.17 31.33 15.06
CA SER A 962 20.77 31.24 14.63
C SER A 962 20.69 30.59 13.24
N LEU A 963 19.87 29.55 13.10
CA LEU A 963 19.59 28.85 11.83
C LEU A 963 18.25 29.31 11.24
N PHE A 964 18.25 29.69 9.97
CA PHE A 964 17.07 30.13 9.22
C PHE A 964 16.79 29.17 8.06
N ARG A 965 15.54 29.05 7.59
CA ARG A 965 15.19 28.26 6.37
C ARG A 965 15.55 26.75 6.44
N VAL A 966 15.43 26.18 7.64
CA VAL A 966 15.61 24.74 7.92
C VAL A 966 14.34 24.23 8.62
N PHE A 967 13.41 23.71 7.82
CA PHE A 967 12.09 23.20 8.17
C PHE A 967 12.13 21.75 8.65
N GLU A 968 13.09 20.97 8.17
CA GLU A 968 13.37 19.59 8.60
C GLU A 968 14.75 19.53 9.25
N PRO A 969 15.04 18.58 10.16
CA PRO A 969 16.38 18.42 10.71
C PRO A 969 17.42 18.23 9.59
N ARG A 970 18.33 19.18 9.42
CA ARG A 970 19.41 19.12 8.41
C ARG A 970 20.77 18.98 9.06
N PRO A 971 21.71 18.26 8.43
CA PRO A 971 23.07 18.16 8.94
C PRO A 971 23.73 19.54 8.93
N VAL A 972 24.10 20.00 10.12
CA VAL A 972 24.86 21.22 10.35
C VAL A 972 26.21 20.83 10.95
N THR A 973 27.28 21.35 10.34
CA THR A 973 28.65 21.09 10.76
C THR A 973 29.23 22.34 11.44
N VAL A 974 29.64 22.21 12.71
CA VAL A 974 30.48 23.18 13.40
C VAL A 974 31.91 22.66 13.41
N ARG A 975 32.77 23.29 12.61
CA ARG A 975 34.19 22.94 12.46
C ARG A 975 35.06 23.92 13.23
N ILE A 976 35.97 23.42 14.04
CA ILE A 976 37.00 24.19 14.72
C ILE A 976 38.33 23.91 14.05
N ALA A 977 39.04 24.96 13.64
CA ALA A 977 40.30 24.86 12.93
C ALA A 977 41.34 25.85 13.46
N THR A 978 42.61 25.56 13.27
CA THR A 978 43.70 26.53 13.47
C THR A 978 43.61 27.66 12.43
N LEU A 979 44.34 28.77 12.64
CA LEU A 979 44.46 29.84 11.63
C LEU A 979 45.03 29.37 10.28
N ALA A 980 45.80 28.27 10.27
CA ALA A 980 46.31 27.62 9.05
C ALA A 980 45.26 26.73 8.35
N GLY A 981 44.02 26.67 8.85
CA GLY A 981 42.93 25.90 8.26
C GLY A 981 42.93 24.40 8.60
N ARG A 982 43.90 23.93 9.40
CA ARG A 982 43.94 22.54 9.92
C ARG A 982 42.80 22.32 10.90
N GLU A 983 42.00 21.28 10.66
CA GLU A 983 40.88 20.89 11.54
C GLU A 983 41.39 20.40 12.90
N VAL A 984 40.66 20.76 13.95
CA VAL A 984 40.96 20.45 15.35
C VAL A 984 39.83 19.63 15.95
N LYS A 985 38.58 20.05 15.70
CA LYS A 985 37.38 19.35 16.16
C LYS A 985 36.22 19.63 15.20
N ARG A 986 35.27 18.70 15.15
CA ARG A 986 34.09 18.76 14.30
C ARG A 986 32.89 18.27 15.09
N PHE A 987 31.80 19.01 15.03
CA PHE A 987 30.50 18.62 15.52
C PHE A 987 29.54 18.55 14.34
N GLU A 988 28.91 17.40 14.14
CA GLU A 988 27.87 17.21 13.13
C GLU A 988 26.58 16.81 13.83
N GLN A 989 25.54 17.62 13.64
CA GLN A 989 24.23 17.40 14.25
C GLN A 989 23.14 17.74 13.25
N ASN A 990 22.06 16.96 13.25
CA ASN A 990 20.86 17.30 12.52
C ASN A 990 20.07 18.34 13.33
N LEU A 991 20.06 19.59 12.85
CA LEU A 991 19.45 20.72 13.55
C LEU A 991 18.27 21.26 12.74
N LEU A 992 17.20 21.62 13.45
CA LEU A 992 16.09 22.43 12.92
C LEU A 992 16.44 23.92 12.97
N GLY A 993 15.69 24.76 12.26
CA GLY A 993 15.78 26.22 12.40
C GLY A 993 15.57 26.71 13.84
N GLY A 994 16.14 27.87 14.17
CA GLY A 994 16.12 28.47 15.51
C GLY A 994 17.53 28.72 16.09
N ARG A 995 17.57 29.19 17.35
CA ARG A 995 18.82 29.40 18.09
C ARG A 995 19.44 28.05 18.49
N ARG A 996 20.73 27.89 18.23
CA ARG A 996 21.50 26.67 18.50
C ARG A 996 22.75 27.00 19.30
N LEU A 997 23.09 26.08 20.19
CA LEU A 997 24.24 26.17 21.08
C LEU A 997 25.09 24.91 20.90
N VAL A 998 26.39 25.07 20.68
CA VAL A 998 27.38 23.99 20.67
C VAL A 998 28.48 24.35 21.65
N GLN A 999 28.84 23.41 22.52
CA GLN A 999 29.87 23.63 23.52
C GLN A 999 31.21 23.04 23.08
N TRP A 1000 32.30 23.77 23.38
CA TRP A 1000 33.65 23.29 23.17
C TRP A 1000 34.49 23.48 24.43
N ASP A 1001 35.09 22.38 24.85
CA ASP A 1001 35.92 22.18 26.04
C ASP A 1001 37.42 22.43 25.80
N GLY A 1002 37.79 22.98 24.64
CA GLY A 1002 39.19 23.21 24.29
C GLY A 1002 39.98 21.94 23.97
N ARG A 1003 39.32 20.81 23.72
CA ARG A 1003 39.97 19.55 23.32
C ARG A 1003 39.82 19.29 21.83
N ASP A 1004 40.77 18.58 21.23
CA ASP A 1004 40.70 18.09 19.85
C ASP A 1004 39.86 16.80 19.72
N ALA A 1005 39.80 16.23 18.51
CA ALA A 1005 39.08 14.98 18.24
C ALA A 1005 39.64 13.75 18.99
N GLY A 1006 40.90 13.78 19.43
CA GLY A 1006 41.54 12.75 20.24
C GLY A 1006 41.38 12.95 21.75
N GLY A 1007 40.63 13.97 22.17
CA GLY A 1007 40.43 14.30 23.58
C GLY A 1007 41.60 15.05 24.23
N THR A 1008 42.58 15.50 23.46
CA THR A 1008 43.77 16.21 23.96
C THR A 1008 43.52 17.72 23.99
N LEU A 1009 43.98 18.40 25.05
CA LEU A 1009 43.86 19.85 25.18
C LEU A 1009 44.64 20.56 24.07
N VAL A 1010 44.02 21.53 23.40
CA VAL A 1010 44.64 22.24 22.29
C VAL A 1010 45.57 23.34 22.82
N PRO A 1011 46.74 23.58 22.19
CA PRO A 1011 47.66 24.63 22.64
C PRO A 1011 47.00 26.02 22.73
N PRO A 1012 47.44 26.91 23.64
CA PRO A 1012 46.99 28.29 23.69
C PRO A 1012 47.19 28.98 22.32
N GLY A 1013 46.18 29.73 21.88
CA GLY A 1013 46.20 30.36 20.57
C GLY A 1013 44.82 30.72 20.03
N LEU A 1014 44.80 31.22 18.80
CA LEU A 1014 43.57 31.58 18.10
C LEU A 1014 43.10 30.43 17.21
N TYR A 1015 41.80 30.13 17.30
CA TYR A 1015 41.13 29.13 16.51
C TYR A 1015 39.95 29.75 15.75
N ILE A 1016 39.65 29.22 14.58
CA ILE A 1016 38.52 29.62 13.75
C ILE A 1016 37.41 28.59 13.97
N VAL A 1017 36.26 29.05 14.45
CA VAL A 1017 35.02 28.27 14.47
C VAL A 1017 34.22 28.61 13.22
N GLN A 1018 33.77 27.58 12.50
CA GLN A 1018 33.05 27.71 11.24
C GLN A 1018 31.78 26.88 11.28
N VAL A 1019 30.64 27.53 11.03
CA VAL A 1019 29.35 26.86 10.92
C VAL A 1019 28.98 26.75 9.45
N HIS A 1020 28.66 25.52 9.02
CA HIS A 1020 28.15 25.20 7.70
C HIS A 1020 26.81 24.49 7.81
N GLY A 1021 25.83 24.90 7.00
CA GLY A 1021 24.57 24.19 6.83
C GLY A 1021 24.13 24.16 5.37
N ARG A 1022 23.06 23.40 5.09
CA ARG A 1022 22.32 23.44 3.83
C ARG A 1022 20.85 23.79 4.10
N ALA A 1023 20.26 24.63 3.26
CA ALA A 1023 18.83 24.98 3.32
C ALA A 1023 17.97 23.94 2.59
N ASP A 1024 16.65 23.98 2.79
CA ASP A 1024 15.70 23.03 2.18
C ASP A 1024 15.42 23.26 0.70
N GLN A 1025 15.56 24.49 0.19
CA GLN A 1025 15.37 24.82 -1.22
C GLN A 1025 16.67 24.61 -2.03
N GLN A 1026 16.62 23.78 -3.08
CA GLN A 1026 17.71 23.67 -4.06
C GLN A 1026 17.80 24.95 -4.92
N GLY A 1027 19.01 25.53 -4.97
CA GLY A 1027 19.30 26.76 -5.73
C GLY A 1027 19.91 27.90 -4.91
N LEU A 1028 19.94 27.78 -3.58
CA LEU A 1028 20.54 28.78 -2.69
C LEU A 1028 21.89 28.31 -2.15
N ALA A 1029 22.87 29.21 -2.15
CA ALA A 1029 24.24 28.91 -1.75
C ALA A 1029 24.32 28.43 -0.28
N SER A 1030 25.08 27.36 -0.05
CA SER A 1030 25.49 26.96 1.31
C SER A 1030 26.16 28.14 2.00
N THR A 1031 25.61 28.60 3.12
CA THR A 1031 26.18 29.76 3.84
C THR A 1031 27.22 29.28 4.85
N ARG A 1032 28.41 29.89 4.80
CA ARG A 1032 29.50 29.66 5.76
C ARG A 1032 29.65 30.91 6.63
N ARG A 1033 29.57 30.75 7.95
CA ARG A 1033 29.92 31.81 8.91
C ARG A 1033 31.11 31.38 9.75
N SER A 1034 32.02 32.33 10.02
CA SER A 1034 33.24 32.08 10.78
C SER A 1034 33.43 33.13 11.87
N ARG A 1035 33.89 32.70 13.04
CA ARG A 1035 34.33 33.56 14.15
C ARG A 1035 35.63 33.04 14.72
N VAL A 1036 36.42 33.93 15.32
CA VAL A 1036 37.66 33.56 16.01
C VAL A 1036 37.34 33.36 17.49
N VAL A 1037 37.89 32.29 18.07
CA VAL A 1037 37.90 32.03 19.51
C VAL A 1037 39.34 31.92 19.97
N GLY A 1038 39.67 32.55 21.10
CA GLY A 1038 40.97 32.39 21.74
C GLY A 1038 40.91 31.37 22.88
N VAL A 1039 41.94 30.53 22.95
CA VAL A 1039 42.22 29.59 24.04
C VAL A 1039 43.46 30.10 24.78
N ALA A 1040 43.39 30.20 26.11
CA ALA A 1040 44.55 30.45 26.97
C ALA A 1040 44.40 29.68 28.26
N TYR A 1041 45.48 29.26 28.90
CA TYR A 1041 45.46 28.62 30.22
C TYR A 1041 46.87 28.59 30.79
#